data_AF-A0A7C5MB48-F1
#
_entry.id   AF-A0A7C5MB48-F1
#
_cell.length_a   1.000
_cell.length_b   1.000
_cell.length_c   1.000
_cell.angle_alpha   90.00
_cell.angle_beta   90.00
_cell.angle_gamma   90.00
#
_symmetry.space_group_name_H-M   'P 1'
#
loop_
_entity.id
_entity.type
_entity.pdbx_description
1 polymer ?
#
loop_
_entity_poly.entity_id
_entity_poly.type
_entity_poly.pdbx_seq_one_letter_code
_entity_poly.pdbx_strand_id
1 'polypeptide(L)'
;MIMRCLIIALSLLLIIPSTHAISGGEVYDLLVITHPEFISELQDFVEFKETRGIRTKLVSIEDIYDGVYFECRGRDDAEKIKYFIKDAYDNWHIRYVLLVGSAKMIPVRYVYLNDFSSTWEYERRFISDLYYADIYDENGNFSSWDTNNNGFFGEYRHEIGDKKYSDDIYPEPEIAIGRLACRNKIELRNAINKIINYQGDNRLLLIGGDSYPNDPCGDISEGIYLEEAIAEKMQGWDISRLYPPKNFRQISSYINNGAGIVVMEGAGGQHMWATHEHDSEKWIYYFSWNIRMLRNDIYPVVVTSGARLAKFDEKRECFNWVFVASRHGAVASIGSTGLCWTAHGKNVTEFYLGNLHLRFFAEYRNATYLGDAWKNAIISYLRSFHRDGVVEKAFHLKAAEELELFGDPTLQIYHVTSCDVKNSKRYLYVGGAGEGNYSDIQSAVDDASPGDEIIVLSGVYNENVTIWKSLTISGYGATLKGHFDISAPSTIKGFRIEGSSYCISCESENVTLKDNTIVGYYGILMNNSEYSTISDNTFKCIYAVVMENSNHVKIRNNSIRNNWYGIWSEGCRFLDVEKNNFSFSRWYTLWLERGDNSLIRCNTFYMNWYSIFLYHSDGCTIEKNIIVHNEHGPQIDFSSNNILRMNDIRYNEHYGVYVDNASAGNRIEKNNIVDNAHNARDDGKNIWYNNYWSDYIGLKYRILGILRIPKHISKFNFDWCPATKEFDVMGCQSTL
;
A
#
# COMPACT_ATOMS: atom_id res chain seq x y z
N MET A 1 28.58 45.39 40.11
CA MET A 1 27.58 44.75 39.23
C MET A 1 28.21 43.48 38.64
N ILE A 2 28.63 42.45 39.37
CA ILE A 2 28.11 41.74 40.57
C ILE A 2 26.61 41.47 40.45
N MET A 3 26.26 40.17 40.43
CA MET A 3 24.92 39.58 40.42
C MET A 3 24.12 39.73 39.12
N ARG A 4 24.31 38.75 38.20
CA ARG A 4 23.23 38.08 37.41
C ARG A 4 23.72 37.00 36.41
N CYS A 5 24.91 36.42 36.61
CA CYS A 5 25.39 35.22 35.89
C CYS A 5 25.47 33.95 36.77
N LEU A 6 24.83 33.95 37.95
CA LEU A 6 24.67 32.76 38.80
C LEU A 6 23.17 32.51 38.91
N ILE A 7 22.63 31.49 38.23
CA ILE A 7 21.43 30.69 38.61
C ILE A 7 20.96 29.74 37.48
N ILE A 8 21.40 29.85 36.21
CA ILE A 8 20.93 28.94 35.14
C ILE A 8 22.01 27.98 34.60
N ALA A 9 23.26 28.08 35.09
CA ALA A 9 24.36 27.16 34.71
C ALA A 9 24.76 26.17 35.82
N LEU A 10 23.85 25.88 36.76
CA LEU A 10 24.10 24.96 37.90
C LEU A 10 22.96 23.96 38.15
N SER A 11 22.26 23.54 37.10
CA SER A 11 21.22 22.47 37.14
C SER A 11 21.45 21.36 36.12
N LEU A 12 22.65 21.28 35.53
CA LEU A 12 23.02 20.28 34.51
C LEU A 12 24.26 19.44 34.86
N LEU A 13 24.78 19.54 36.07
CA LEU A 13 25.74 18.59 36.63
C LEU A 13 25.46 18.43 38.12
N LEU A 14 25.35 17.17 38.58
CA LEU A 14 25.05 16.71 39.95
C LEU A 14 23.57 16.41 40.24
N ILE A 15 23.04 15.38 39.58
CA ILE A 15 22.53 14.22 40.34
C ILE A 15 23.21 12.98 39.77
N ILE A 16 24.46 12.79 40.18
CA ILE A 16 24.99 11.44 40.36
C ILE A 16 24.15 10.89 41.52
N PRO A 17 23.42 9.78 41.39
CA PRO A 17 22.93 9.10 42.57
C PRO A 17 24.18 8.76 43.37
N SER A 18 24.31 9.39 44.53
CA SER A 18 25.19 8.96 45.60
C SER A 18 25.25 7.45 45.59
N THR A 19 26.45 6.91 45.40
CA THR A 19 26.80 5.51 45.61
C THR A 19 26.47 5.13 47.04
N HIS A 20 25.19 4.89 47.32
CA HIS A 20 24.81 3.76 48.14
C HIS A 20 25.09 2.56 47.26
N ALA A 21 26.05 1.75 47.67
CA ALA A 21 26.25 0.44 47.09
C ALA A 21 24.89 -0.27 47.10
N ILE A 22 24.24 -0.42 45.93
CA ILE A 22 23.18 -1.38 45.76
C ILE A 22 23.89 -2.72 45.88
N SER A 23 23.77 -3.33 47.06
CA SER A 23 24.03 -4.76 47.22
C SER A 23 23.26 -5.49 46.13
N GLY A 24 23.95 -6.27 45.29
CA GLY A 24 23.41 -6.85 44.07
C GLY A 24 22.01 -7.43 44.19
N GLY A 25 21.00 -6.71 43.69
CA GLY A 25 19.66 -7.24 43.48
C GLY A 25 19.64 -8.12 42.23
N GLU A 26 18.88 -9.22 42.28
CA GLU A 26 18.61 -10.03 41.09
C GLU A 26 17.85 -9.16 40.09
N VAL A 27 18.24 -9.20 38.81
CA VAL A 27 17.53 -8.47 37.76
C VAL A 27 17.19 -9.48 36.66
N TYR A 28 15.94 -9.46 36.20
CA TYR A 28 15.43 -10.36 35.17
C TYR A 28 14.67 -9.55 34.12
N ASP A 29 14.71 -9.98 32.85
CA ASP A 29 13.95 -9.37 31.77
C ASP A 29 12.55 -9.99 31.67
N LEU A 30 12.50 -11.33 31.71
CA LEU A 30 11.30 -12.16 31.57
C LEU A 30 10.98 -12.94 32.84
N LEU A 31 9.76 -12.82 33.34
CA LEU A 31 9.20 -13.71 34.36
C LEU A 31 8.25 -14.72 33.71
N VAL A 32 8.57 -16.01 33.84
CA VAL A 32 7.69 -17.11 33.43
C VAL A 32 6.95 -17.63 34.65
N ILE A 33 5.63 -17.47 34.67
CA ILE A 33 4.75 -18.02 35.72
C ILE A 33 4.04 -19.24 35.16
N THR A 34 4.18 -20.39 35.81
CA THR A 34 3.67 -21.65 35.29
C THR A 34 3.00 -22.52 36.35
N HIS A 35 2.18 -23.47 35.91
CA HIS A 35 1.80 -24.60 36.73
C HIS A 35 3.00 -25.54 36.97
N PRO A 36 3.17 -26.15 38.17
CA PRO A 36 4.29 -27.05 38.48
C PRO A 36 4.50 -28.18 37.47
N GLU A 37 3.42 -28.69 36.87
CA GLU A 37 3.45 -29.77 35.88
C GLU A 37 4.35 -29.47 34.66
N PHE A 38 4.55 -28.18 34.33
CA PHE A 38 5.30 -27.73 33.16
C PHE A 38 6.72 -27.23 33.46
N ILE A 39 7.13 -27.16 34.73
CA ILE A 39 8.45 -26.65 35.12
C ILE A 39 9.57 -27.39 34.38
N SER A 40 9.50 -28.73 34.32
CA SER A 40 10.51 -29.54 33.62
C SER A 40 10.60 -29.26 32.13
N GLU A 41 9.47 -29.02 31.46
CA GLU A 41 9.41 -28.76 30.01
C GLU A 41 9.88 -27.34 29.66
N LEU A 42 9.79 -26.40 30.59
CA LEU A 42 10.18 -25.01 30.37
C LEU A 42 11.68 -24.79 30.55
N GLN A 43 12.42 -25.77 31.07
CA GLN A 43 13.84 -25.56 31.34
C GLN A 43 14.65 -25.32 30.06
N ASP A 44 14.39 -26.08 29.00
CA ASP A 44 15.01 -25.85 27.68
C ASP A 44 14.65 -24.46 27.11
N PHE A 45 13.43 -23.97 27.38
CA PHE A 45 12.99 -22.64 26.98
C PHE A 45 13.73 -21.54 27.74
N VAL A 46 13.88 -21.68 29.07
CA VAL A 46 14.63 -20.75 29.91
C VAL A 46 16.09 -20.69 29.46
N GLU A 47 16.73 -21.84 29.26
CA GLU A 47 18.10 -21.90 28.77
C GLU A 47 18.25 -21.23 27.41
N PHE A 48 17.34 -21.52 26.46
CA PHE A 48 17.29 -20.83 25.17
C PHE A 48 17.22 -19.31 25.33
N LYS A 49 16.39 -18.80 26.25
CA LYS A 49 16.25 -17.36 26.52
C LYS A 49 17.53 -16.75 27.07
N GLU A 50 18.17 -17.41 28.03
CA GLU A 50 19.47 -16.99 28.57
C GLU A 50 20.53 -16.94 27.47
N THR A 51 20.56 -17.93 26.54
CA THR A 51 21.49 -17.89 25.40
C THR A 51 21.25 -16.73 24.44
N ARG A 52 20.04 -16.15 24.43
CA ARG A 52 19.66 -14.97 23.64
C ARG A 52 19.80 -13.66 24.43
N GLY A 53 20.36 -13.71 25.63
CA GLY A 53 20.57 -12.54 26.48
C GLY A 53 19.31 -12.01 27.15
N ILE A 54 18.25 -12.83 27.25
CA ILE A 54 17.01 -12.50 27.97
C ILE A 54 17.05 -13.22 29.31
N ARG A 55 17.36 -12.48 30.38
CA ARG A 55 17.43 -13.07 31.73
C ARG A 55 16.04 -13.48 32.16
N THR A 56 15.87 -14.76 32.47
CA THR A 56 14.56 -15.38 32.63
C THR A 56 14.43 -16.04 34.00
N LYS A 57 13.42 -15.63 34.76
CA LYS A 57 13.05 -16.28 36.02
C LYS A 57 11.85 -17.19 35.79
N LEU A 58 11.99 -18.47 36.12
CA LEU A 58 10.90 -19.45 36.10
C LEU A 58 10.34 -19.64 37.51
N VAL A 59 9.03 -19.43 37.67
CA VAL A 59 8.34 -19.48 38.96
C VAL A 59 7.07 -20.30 38.82
N SER A 60 6.83 -21.22 39.76
CA SER A 60 5.55 -21.93 39.81
C SER A 60 4.51 -21.11 40.59
N ILE A 61 3.22 -21.30 40.28
CA ILE A 61 2.15 -20.69 41.08
C ILE A 61 2.17 -21.13 42.56
N GLU A 62 2.67 -22.34 42.85
CA GLU A 62 2.85 -22.82 44.23
C GLU A 62 3.91 -21.99 44.96
N ASP A 63 5.04 -21.70 44.31
CA ASP A 63 6.08 -20.82 44.88
C ASP A 63 5.55 -19.42 45.21
N ILE A 64 4.63 -18.90 44.38
CA ILE A 64 3.97 -17.62 44.62
C ILE A 64 3.09 -17.70 45.86
N TYR A 65 2.24 -18.74 45.95
CA TYR A 65 1.28 -18.88 47.04
C TYR A 65 1.96 -19.19 48.38
N ASP A 66 3.07 -19.92 48.35
CA ASP A 66 3.87 -20.26 49.52
C ASP A 66 4.82 -19.12 49.95
N GLY A 67 4.87 -18.03 49.17
CA GLY A 67 5.67 -16.85 49.49
C GLY A 67 7.18 -17.10 49.43
N VAL A 68 7.63 -17.95 48.50
CA VAL A 68 9.04 -18.39 48.39
C VAL A 68 9.98 -17.22 48.09
N TYR A 69 9.55 -16.28 47.26
CA TYR A 69 10.37 -15.13 46.82
C TYR A 69 9.94 -13.80 47.45
N PHE A 70 8.63 -13.59 47.59
CA PHE A 70 8.03 -12.38 48.14
C PHE A 70 6.87 -12.74 49.06
N GLU A 71 6.47 -11.83 49.95
CA GLU A 71 5.29 -12.03 50.79
C GLU A 71 4.03 -12.17 49.92
N CYS A 72 3.36 -13.33 50.03
CA CYS A 72 2.12 -13.60 49.32
C CYS A 72 0.97 -12.71 49.85
N ARG A 73 0.43 -11.87 48.98
CA ARG A 73 -0.62 -10.87 49.27
C ARG A 73 -1.69 -10.90 48.19
N GLY A 74 -2.94 -10.62 48.51
CA GLY A 74 -4.05 -10.58 47.55
C GLY A 74 -5.28 -11.37 48.01
N ARG A 75 -6.47 -10.89 47.64
CA ARG A 75 -7.76 -11.43 48.07
C ARG A 75 -8.13 -12.76 47.42
N ASP A 76 -7.62 -13.01 46.22
CA ASP A 76 -7.82 -14.21 45.43
C ASP A 76 -6.55 -14.57 44.66
N ASP A 77 -6.53 -15.74 44.02
CA ASP A 77 -5.33 -16.28 43.38
C ASP A 77 -4.83 -15.43 42.21
N ALA A 78 -5.73 -14.77 41.46
CA ALA A 78 -5.33 -13.84 40.40
C ALA A 78 -4.72 -12.55 40.98
N GLU A 79 -5.24 -12.02 42.09
CA GLU A 79 -4.63 -10.86 42.74
C GLU A 79 -3.29 -11.21 43.39
N LYS A 80 -3.13 -12.43 43.93
CA LYS A 80 -1.83 -12.92 44.41
C LYS A 80 -0.76 -12.95 43.33
N ILE A 81 -1.11 -13.46 42.15
CA ILE A 81 -0.20 -13.44 40.99
C ILE A 81 0.13 -12.00 40.59
N LYS A 82 -0.85 -11.09 40.57
CA LYS A 82 -0.62 -9.68 40.23
C LYS A 82 0.29 -8.96 41.24
N TYR A 83 0.12 -9.18 42.54
CA TYR A 83 1.04 -8.66 43.55
C TYR A 83 2.45 -9.23 43.39
N PHE A 84 2.58 -10.51 43.07
CA PHE A 84 3.88 -11.09 42.77
C PHE A 84 4.54 -10.44 41.55
N ILE A 85 3.78 -10.20 40.48
CA ILE A 85 4.27 -9.47 39.30
C ILE A 85 4.70 -8.05 39.67
N LYS A 86 3.93 -7.36 40.52
CA LYS A 86 4.31 -6.04 41.06
C LYS A 86 5.63 -6.11 41.83
N ASP A 87 5.78 -7.04 42.76
CA ASP A 87 7.00 -7.19 43.55
C ASP A 87 8.20 -7.55 42.65
N ALA A 88 8.01 -8.39 41.64
CA ALA A 88 9.02 -8.69 40.62
C ALA A 88 9.35 -7.46 39.75
N TYR A 89 8.37 -6.62 39.42
CA TYR A 89 8.62 -5.37 38.69
C TYR A 89 9.46 -4.39 39.53
N ASP A 90 9.09 -4.20 40.79
CA ASP A 90 9.77 -3.26 41.69
C ASP A 90 11.18 -3.72 42.09
N ASN A 91 11.35 -5.02 42.35
CA ASN A 91 12.58 -5.57 42.94
C ASN A 91 13.47 -6.31 41.94
N TRP A 92 12.89 -6.93 40.91
CA TRP A 92 13.64 -7.65 39.87
C TRP A 92 13.70 -6.90 38.53
N HIS A 93 12.97 -5.77 38.40
CA HIS A 93 12.94 -4.92 37.21
C HIS A 93 12.54 -5.65 35.93
N ILE A 94 11.61 -6.61 36.05
CA ILE A 94 11.06 -7.34 34.91
C ILE A 94 10.35 -6.40 33.95
N ARG A 95 10.39 -6.76 32.67
CA ARG A 95 9.70 -6.03 31.59
C ARG A 95 8.63 -6.86 30.92
N TYR A 96 8.74 -8.18 31.02
CA TYR A 96 7.89 -9.15 30.34
C TYR A 96 7.40 -10.23 31.29
N VAL A 97 6.16 -10.67 31.10
CA VAL A 97 5.59 -11.84 31.80
C VAL A 97 5.05 -12.84 30.78
N LEU A 98 5.42 -14.10 30.93
CA LEU A 98 4.83 -15.21 30.18
C LEU A 98 4.06 -16.14 31.12
N LEU A 99 2.75 -16.22 30.93
CA LEU A 99 1.89 -17.15 31.67
C LEU A 99 1.85 -18.50 30.92
N VAL A 100 2.19 -19.60 31.58
CA VAL A 100 2.22 -20.94 30.96
C VAL A 100 1.22 -21.87 31.63
N GLY A 101 0.04 -21.98 31.03
CA GLY A 101 -1.04 -22.83 31.47
C GLY A 101 -2.42 -22.31 31.05
N SER A 102 -3.38 -23.23 30.93
CA SER A 102 -4.78 -22.92 30.67
C SER A 102 -5.41 -22.08 31.80
N ALA A 103 -6.59 -21.50 31.56
CA ALA A 103 -7.34 -20.72 32.57
C ALA A 103 -7.70 -21.51 33.85
N LYS A 104 -7.64 -22.86 33.81
CA LYS A 104 -7.84 -23.71 35.00
C LYS A 104 -6.57 -23.88 35.84
N MET A 105 -5.41 -23.71 35.21
CA MET A 105 -4.10 -23.89 35.83
C MET A 105 -3.56 -22.57 36.34
N ILE A 106 -3.68 -21.52 35.54
CA ILE A 106 -3.33 -20.15 35.91
C ILE A 106 -4.61 -19.31 35.84
N PRO A 107 -5.06 -18.73 36.97
CA PRO A 107 -6.25 -17.88 37.01
C PRO A 107 -6.27 -16.80 35.93
N VAL A 108 -7.47 -16.46 35.49
CA VAL A 108 -7.76 -15.32 34.60
C VAL A 108 -8.56 -14.28 35.38
N ARG A 109 -8.53 -13.03 34.93
CA ARG A 109 -9.43 -12.01 35.48
C ARG A 109 -10.67 -11.87 34.59
N TYR A 110 -11.84 -11.88 35.23
CA TYR A 110 -13.11 -11.59 34.55
C TYR A 110 -13.46 -10.12 34.69
N VAL A 111 -13.72 -9.47 33.56
CA VAL A 111 -14.06 -8.05 33.42
C VAL A 111 -15.56 -7.88 33.25
N TYR A 112 -16.15 -6.94 33.99
CA TYR A 112 -17.61 -6.69 34.00
C TYR A 112 -17.97 -5.35 33.34
N LEU A 113 -17.51 -5.14 32.11
CA LEU A 113 -17.77 -3.91 31.35
C LEU A 113 -19.04 -4.03 30.51
N ASN A 114 -20.01 -3.14 30.73
CA ASN A 114 -21.22 -3.01 29.92
C ASN A 114 -20.95 -2.16 28.67
N ASP A 115 -20.97 -2.79 27.50
CA ASP A 115 -20.70 -2.14 26.21
C ASP A 115 -21.94 -1.50 25.57
N PHE A 116 -23.09 -1.49 26.26
CA PHE A 116 -24.38 -0.96 25.80
C PHE A 116 -24.93 -1.58 24.51
N SER A 117 -24.29 -2.64 24.02
CA SER A 117 -24.81 -3.40 22.89
C SER A 117 -26.07 -4.14 23.34
N SER A 118 -27.00 -4.39 22.42
CA SER A 118 -28.11 -5.32 22.67
C SER A 118 -27.61 -6.73 23.03
N THR A 119 -26.33 -7.01 22.75
CA THR A 119 -25.67 -8.26 23.07
C THR A 119 -25.05 -8.34 24.46
N TRP A 120 -25.09 -7.26 25.25
CA TRP A 120 -24.67 -7.26 26.65
C TRP A 120 -25.34 -8.37 27.47
N GLU A 121 -26.62 -8.67 27.18
CA GLU A 121 -27.34 -9.77 27.83
C GLU A 121 -26.71 -11.15 27.53
N TYR A 122 -26.00 -11.30 26.40
CA TYR A 122 -25.32 -12.51 25.96
C TYR A 122 -23.83 -12.58 26.36
N GLU A 123 -23.22 -11.47 26.79
CA GLU A 123 -21.85 -11.42 27.31
C GLU A 123 -21.73 -10.43 28.48
N ARG A 124 -22.12 -10.89 29.68
CA ARG A 124 -22.03 -10.05 30.90
C ARG A 124 -20.59 -9.86 31.43
N ARG A 125 -19.65 -10.67 30.94
CA ARG A 125 -18.23 -10.63 31.33
C ARG A 125 -17.37 -11.33 30.31
N PHE A 126 -16.11 -10.93 30.22
CA PHE A 126 -15.07 -11.57 29.40
C PHE A 126 -13.77 -11.67 30.19
N ILE A 127 -12.78 -12.39 29.67
CA ILE A 127 -11.49 -12.60 30.36
C ILE A 127 -10.46 -11.60 29.85
N SER A 128 -9.57 -11.13 30.73
CA SER A 128 -8.49 -10.22 30.36
C SER A 128 -7.22 -10.52 31.15
N ASP A 129 -6.13 -10.81 30.45
CA ASP A 129 -4.80 -10.86 31.06
C ASP A 129 -4.11 -9.49 31.09
N LEU A 130 -4.68 -8.46 30.44
CA LEU A 130 -4.25 -7.06 30.61
C LEU A 130 -4.29 -6.65 32.10
N TYR A 131 -5.18 -7.26 32.87
CA TYR A 131 -5.22 -7.16 34.34
C TYR A 131 -3.86 -7.39 34.99
N TYR A 132 -3.07 -8.35 34.52
CA TYR A 132 -1.76 -8.64 35.12
C TYR A 132 -0.67 -7.65 34.69
N ALA A 133 -0.86 -6.98 33.56
CA ALA A 133 0.11 -6.06 32.99
C ALA A 133 -0.06 -4.61 33.46
N ASP A 134 -1.28 -4.21 33.82
CA ASP A 134 -1.62 -2.92 34.44
C ASP A 134 -1.38 -2.99 35.96
N ILE A 135 -0.18 -2.63 36.42
CA ILE A 135 0.27 -2.81 37.80
C ILE A 135 -0.13 -1.61 38.67
N TYR A 136 -0.03 -0.39 38.14
CA TYR A 136 -0.22 0.85 38.87
C TYR A 136 -1.36 1.70 38.31
N ASP A 137 -2.12 2.36 39.21
CA ASP A 137 -3.06 3.40 38.81
C ASP A 137 -2.35 4.72 38.50
N GLU A 138 -3.11 5.71 38.02
CA GLU A 138 -2.59 7.05 37.68
C GLU A 138 -1.94 7.80 38.85
N ASN A 139 -2.23 7.39 40.09
CA ASN A 139 -1.69 7.97 41.32
C ASN A 139 -0.48 7.18 41.86
N GLY A 140 -0.06 6.11 41.16
CA GLY A 140 1.02 5.22 41.58
C GLY A 140 0.65 4.22 42.66
N ASN A 141 -0.64 4.01 42.95
CA ASN A 141 -1.10 2.94 43.83
C ASN A 141 -1.28 1.64 43.06
N PHE A 142 -1.40 0.52 43.77
CA PHE A 142 -1.70 -0.77 43.13
C PHE A 142 -3.05 -0.73 42.41
N SER A 143 -3.05 -1.01 41.10
CA SER A 143 -4.26 -1.10 40.30
C SER A 143 -4.98 -2.43 40.60
N SER A 144 -5.99 -2.42 41.46
CA SER A 144 -6.72 -3.64 41.83
C SER A 144 -7.74 -4.09 40.77
N TRP A 145 -8.09 -3.19 39.83
CA TRP A 145 -9.28 -3.26 38.98
C TRP A 145 -10.61 -3.36 39.74
N ASP A 146 -10.64 -3.17 41.06
CA ASP A 146 -11.85 -3.17 41.88
C ASP A 146 -11.72 -2.04 42.90
N THR A 147 -11.99 -0.83 42.43
CA THR A 147 -11.80 0.45 43.14
C THR A 147 -12.88 0.69 44.18
N ASN A 148 -14.06 0.08 43.99
CA ASN A 148 -15.18 0.17 44.93
C ASN A 148 -15.29 -1.05 45.87
N ASN A 149 -14.40 -2.03 45.71
CA ASN A 149 -14.23 -3.22 46.55
C ASN A 149 -15.50 -4.08 46.64
N ASN A 150 -16.22 -4.24 45.52
CA ASN A 150 -17.43 -5.05 45.45
C ASN A 150 -17.21 -6.45 44.84
N GLY A 151 -15.98 -6.76 44.41
CA GLY A 151 -15.60 -8.06 43.84
C GLY A 151 -15.91 -8.23 42.35
N PHE A 152 -16.38 -7.18 41.67
CA PHE A 152 -16.46 -7.10 40.21
C PHE A 152 -15.30 -6.26 39.72
N PHE A 153 -14.57 -6.78 38.73
CA PHE A 153 -13.31 -6.18 38.31
C PHE A 153 -13.44 -5.54 36.94
N GLY A 154 -12.77 -4.40 36.75
CA GLY A 154 -12.81 -3.57 35.55
C GLY A 154 -14.24 -3.24 35.16
N GLU A 155 -15.12 -3.06 36.16
CA GLU A 155 -16.53 -2.93 35.87
C GLU A 155 -16.83 -1.54 35.30
N TYR A 156 -17.71 -1.46 34.32
CA TYR A 156 -18.10 -0.17 33.76
C TYR A 156 -19.59 -0.16 33.47
N ARG A 157 -20.32 0.65 34.24
CA ARG A 157 -21.79 0.69 34.31
C ARG A 157 -22.41 -0.71 34.39
N HIS A 158 -21.76 -1.58 35.14
CA HIS A 158 -22.24 -2.92 35.44
C HIS A 158 -23.51 -2.82 36.27
N GLU A 159 -24.56 -3.53 35.82
CA GLU A 159 -25.90 -3.41 36.38
C GLU A 159 -26.13 -4.51 37.42
N ILE A 160 -26.30 -4.10 38.68
CA ILE A 160 -26.62 -5.00 39.80
C ILE A 160 -27.91 -4.48 40.46
N GLY A 161 -29.02 -5.15 40.16
CA GLY A 161 -30.36 -4.63 40.47
C GLY A 161 -30.63 -3.34 39.70
N ASP A 162 -31.13 -2.31 40.38
CA ASP A 162 -31.45 -1.01 39.77
C ASP A 162 -30.27 -0.01 39.78
N LYS A 163 -29.08 -0.45 40.21
CA LYS A 163 -27.88 0.39 40.34
C LYS A 163 -26.83 0.03 39.30
N LYS A 164 -26.08 1.04 38.87
CA LYS A 164 -24.93 0.88 37.96
C LYS A 164 -23.65 1.23 38.71
N TYR A 165 -22.66 0.35 38.63
CA TYR A 165 -21.36 0.52 39.26
C TYR A 165 -20.28 0.62 38.19
N SER A 166 -19.21 1.33 38.52
CA SER A 166 -18.04 1.49 37.68
C SER A 166 -16.81 1.49 38.56
N ASP A 167 -15.74 0.89 38.05
CA ASP A 167 -14.39 1.10 38.52
C ASP A 167 -13.75 2.27 37.78
N ASP A 168 -12.93 3.02 38.52
CA ASP A 168 -12.08 4.05 37.92
C ASP A 168 -10.74 3.44 37.53
N ILE A 169 -10.71 2.78 36.38
CA ILE A 169 -9.50 2.16 35.83
C ILE A 169 -9.04 2.86 34.55
N TYR A 170 -7.71 2.89 34.40
CA TYR A 170 -7.02 3.30 33.19
C TYR A 170 -5.99 2.22 32.87
N PRO A 171 -6.37 1.16 32.12
CA PRO A 171 -5.57 -0.05 32.00
C PRO A 171 -4.36 0.14 31.09
N GLU A 172 -3.40 0.97 31.50
CA GLU A 172 -2.15 1.26 30.79
C GLU A 172 -1.05 0.31 31.30
N PRO A 173 -0.65 -0.71 30.54
CA PRO A 173 0.24 -1.75 31.05
C PRO A 173 1.70 -1.27 31.24
N GLU A 174 2.29 -1.51 32.41
CA GLU A 174 3.72 -1.27 32.68
C GLU A 174 4.62 -2.28 31.95
N ILE A 175 4.18 -3.55 31.95
CA ILE A 175 4.90 -4.69 31.38
C ILE A 175 4.17 -5.24 30.16
N ALA A 176 4.87 -5.98 29.31
CA ALA A 176 4.24 -6.73 28.24
C ALA A 176 3.94 -8.16 28.71
N ILE A 177 2.74 -8.66 28.43
CA ILE A 177 2.32 -10.01 28.83
C ILE A 177 1.94 -10.86 27.63
N GLY A 178 2.27 -12.15 27.70
CA GLY A 178 1.76 -13.15 26.78
C GLY A 178 1.39 -14.44 27.51
N ARG A 179 0.59 -15.30 26.88
CA ARG A 179 0.16 -16.57 27.43
C ARG A 179 0.42 -17.75 26.49
N LEU A 180 0.98 -18.84 27.02
CA LEU A 180 0.86 -20.16 26.43
C LEU A 180 -0.28 -20.90 27.14
N ALA A 181 -1.49 -20.89 26.57
CA ALA A 181 -2.70 -21.42 27.21
C ALA A 181 -2.81 -22.96 27.17
N CYS A 182 -1.66 -23.63 27.30
CA CYS A 182 -1.52 -25.06 27.15
C CYS A 182 -2.30 -25.83 28.21
N ARG A 183 -2.91 -26.92 27.78
CA ARG A 183 -3.71 -27.81 28.65
C ARG A 183 -2.97 -29.07 29.04
N ASN A 184 -1.84 -29.32 28.38
CA ASN A 184 -1.01 -30.51 28.51
C ASN A 184 0.38 -30.25 27.93
N LYS A 185 1.31 -31.17 28.21
CA LYS A 185 2.72 -31.10 27.77
C LYS A 185 2.91 -31.12 26.25
N ILE A 186 1.97 -31.67 25.48
CA ILE A 186 2.09 -31.74 24.01
C ILE A 186 1.88 -30.36 23.40
N GLU A 187 0.81 -29.65 23.80
CA GLU A 187 0.55 -28.28 23.36
C GLU A 187 1.71 -27.35 23.74
N LEU A 188 2.23 -27.49 24.96
CA LEU A 188 3.38 -26.71 25.43
C LEU A 188 4.61 -26.94 24.56
N ARG A 189 4.98 -28.21 24.32
CA ARG A 189 6.14 -28.56 23.50
C ARG A 189 5.99 -28.04 22.07
N ASN A 190 4.79 -28.12 21.49
CA ASN A 190 4.55 -27.56 20.15
C ASN A 190 4.79 -26.04 20.12
N ALA A 191 4.28 -25.31 21.12
CA ALA A 191 4.47 -23.87 21.22
C ALA A 191 5.95 -23.49 21.41
N ILE A 192 6.64 -24.10 22.39
CA ILE A 192 8.06 -23.86 22.67
C ILE A 192 8.92 -24.19 21.45
N ASN A 193 8.68 -25.34 20.79
CA ASN A 193 9.44 -25.73 19.61
C ASN A 193 9.31 -24.68 18.49
N LYS A 194 8.12 -24.11 18.27
CA LYS A 194 7.94 -23.04 17.28
C LYS A 194 8.65 -21.75 17.68
N ILE A 195 8.65 -21.40 18.97
CA ILE A 195 9.38 -20.23 19.49
C ILE A 195 10.89 -20.39 19.29
N ILE A 196 11.45 -21.53 19.67
CA ILE A 196 12.90 -21.82 19.54
C ILE A 196 13.34 -21.83 18.07
N ASN A 197 12.51 -22.38 17.18
CA ASN A 197 12.81 -22.50 15.76
C ASN A 197 12.32 -21.30 14.93
N TYR A 198 11.84 -20.21 15.55
CA TYR A 198 11.39 -19.04 14.83
C TYR A 198 12.56 -18.34 14.12
N GLN A 199 12.44 -18.16 12.81
CA GLN A 199 13.45 -17.50 11.98
C GLN A 199 12.98 -16.15 11.42
N GLY A 200 11.68 -15.85 11.51
CA GLY A 200 11.11 -14.69 10.84
C GLY A 200 10.95 -14.86 9.33
N ASP A 201 10.14 -14.00 8.72
CA ASP A 201 9.91 -13.94 7.27
C ASP A 201 9.24 -12.59 6.93
N ASN A 202 9.48 -12.05 5.73
CA ASN A 202 8.96 -10.74 5.32
C ASN A 202 7.62 -10.81 4.56
N ARG A 203 7.00 -12.00 4.44
CA ARG A 203 5.70 -12.15 3.78
C ARG A 203 4.57 -11.82 4.74
N LEU A 204 3.72 -10.88 4.32
CA LEU A 204 2.50 -10.47 4.99
C LEU A 204 1.30 -11.00 4.19
N LEU A 205 0.50 -11.86 4.81
CA LEU A 205 -0.74 -12.36 4.25
C LEU A 205 -1.92 -11.62 4.86
N LEU A 206 -2.68 -10.91 4.04
CA LEU A 206 -3.87 -10.16 4.43
C LEU A 206 -5.13 -10.90 3.95
N ILE A 207 -6.08 -11.12 4.84
CA ILE A 207 -7.28 -11.94 4.60
C ILE A 207 -8.49 -11.20 5.18
N GLY A 208 -9.11 -10.36 4.34
CA GLY A 208 -10.26 -9.56 4.71
C GLY A 208 -11.37 -9.63 3.67
N GLY A 209 -12.56 -9.21 4.07
CA GLY A 209 -13.70 -9.04 3.20
C GLY A 209 -14.70 -8.05 3.80
N ASP A 210 -15.96 -8.23 3.44
CA ASP A 210 -17.03 -7.38 3.93
C ASP A 210 -17.49 -7.85 5.32
N SER A 211 -17.40 -6.98 6.33
CA SER A 211 -17.82 -7.31 7.70
C SER A 211 -19.29 -6.96 7.95
N TYR A 212 -19.81 -6.00 7.18
CA TYR A 212 -21.19 -5.52 7.28
C TYR A 212 -21.84 -5.41 5.89
N PRO A 213 -22.26 -6.54 5.28
CA PRO A 213 -22.92 -6.52 3.97
C PRO A 213 -24.17 -5.62 3.98
N ASN A 214 -24.34 -4.80 2.94
CA ASN A 214 -25.39 -3.77 2.83
C ASN A 214 -25.28 -2.60 3.83
N ASP A 215 -24.07 -2.20 4.23
CA ASP A 215 -23.88 -1.10 5.17
C ASP A 215 -24.32 0.28 4.57
N PRO A 216 -25.21 1.03 5.24
CA PRO A 216 -25.55 2.41 4.86
C PRO A 216 -24.38 3.42 4.89
N CYS A 217 -23.21 3.06 5.45
CA CYS A 217 -22.08 3.96 5.69
C CYS A 217 -21.09 4.13 4.52
N GLY A 218 -21.47 3.76 3.30
CA GLY A 218 -20.79 4.20 2.08
C GLY A 218 -20.14 3.11 1.23
N ASP A 219 -20.66 1.88 1.26
CA ASP A 219 -20.29 0.80 0.33
C ASP A 219 -18.80 0.40 0.44
N ILE A 220 -18.36 0.08 1.67
CA ILE A 220 -16.96 -0.21 1.98
C ILE A 220 -16.85 -1.55 2.71
N SER A 221 -16.07 -2.47 2.17
CA SER A 221 -15.69 -3.69 2.89
C SER A 221 -14.62 -3.39 3.94
N GLU A 222 -15.01 -3.38 5.22
CA GLU A 222 -14.18 -2.90 6.33
C GLU A 222 -12.88 -3.68 6.49
N GLY A 223 -12.93 -5.00 6.33
CA GLY A 223 -11.74 -5.85 6.45
C GLY A 223 -10.70 -5.51 5.39
N ILE A 224 -11.14 -5.27 4.15
CA ILE A 224 -10.27 -4.83 3.05
C ILE A 224 -9.71 -3.43 3.33
N TYR A 225 -10.56 -2.50 3.78
CA TYR A 225 -10.17 -1.12 4.02
C TYR A 225 -9.12 -1.02 5.14
N LEU A 226 -9.33 -1.73 6.25
CA LEU A 226 -8.38 -1.79 7.36
C LEU A 226 -7.07 -2.44 6.94
N GLU A 227 -7.12 -3.57 6.23
CA GLU A 227 -5.91 -4.28 5.84
C GLU A 227 -5.07 -3.53 4.80
N GLU A 228 -5.68 -2.72 3.92
CA GLU A 228 -4.91 -1.79 3.08
C GLU A 228 -4.22 -0.71 3.91
N ALA A 229 -4.87 -0.17 4.96
CA ALA A 229 -4.21 0.75 5.88
C ALA A 229 -3.05 0.07 6.65
N ILE A 230 -3.20 -1.21 7.01
CA ILE A 230 -2.12 -2.03 7.59
C ILE A 230 -0.99 -2.23 6.57
N ALA A 231 -1.31 -2.51 5.30
CA ALA A 231 -0.33 -2.65 4.23
C ALA A 231 0.51 -1.38 4.05
N GLU A 232 -0.11 -0.20 4.17
CA GLU A 232 0.59 1.08 4.16
C GLU A 232 1.54 1.25 5.36
N LYS A 233 1.16 0.77 6.56
CA LYS A 233 2.09 0.76 7.70
C LYS A 233 3.25 -0.20 7.44
N MET A 234 2.98 -1.37 6.86
CA MET A 234 3.94 -2.45 6.64
C MET A 234 4.66 -2.36 5.28
N GLN A 235 4.94 -1.14 4.79
CA GLN A 235 5.75 -0.93 3.59
C GLN A 235 7.09 -1.69 3.66
N GLY A 236 7.46 -2.34 2.55
CA GLY A 236 8.68 -3.16 2.44
C GLY A 236 8.46 -4.66 2.71
N TRP A 237 7.29 -5.07 3.19
CA TRP A 237 6.90 -6.48 3.27
C TRP A 237 6.41 -7.01 1.91
N ASP A 238 6.54 -8.32 1.68
CA ASP A 238 5.95 -9.01 0.52
C ASP A 238 4.47 -9.32 0.83
N ILE A 239 3.55 -8.51 0.28
CA ILE A 239 2.14 -8.50 0.68
C ILE A 239 1.28 -9.31 -0.29
N SER A 240 0.72 -10.41 0.21
CA SER A 240 -0.33 -11.19 -0.46
C SER A 240 -1.71 -10.84 0.08
N ARG A 241 -2.66 -10.54 -0.82
CA ARG A 241 -4.03 -10.14 -0.47
C ARG A 241 -5.04 -11.19 -0.90
N LEU A 242 -5.90 -11.61 0.02
CA LEU A 242 -7.02 -12.52 -0.24
C LEU A 242 -8.34 -11.78 0.03
N TYR A 243 -8.79 -10.95 -0.94
CA TYR A 243 -9.93 -10.02 -0.78
C TYR A 243 -11.12 -10.35 -1.69
N PRO A 244 -12.12 -11.09 -1.18
CA PRO A 244 -12.01 -12.04 -0.07
C PRO A 244 -11.32 -13.34 -0.52
N PRO A 245 -11.01 -14.28 0.41
CA PRO A 245 -10.52 -15.60 0.04
C PRO A 245 -11.58 -16.43 -0.70
N LYS A 246 -11.19 -17.17 -1.75
CA LYS A 246 -12.09 -18.06 -2.51
C LYS A 246 -12.68 -19.19 -1.67
N ASN A 247 -11.90 -19.72 -0.72
CA ASN A 247 -12.28 -20.78 0.22
C ASN A 247 -11.13 -21.06 1.21
N PHE A 248 -11.40 -21.90 2.22
CA PHE A 248 -10.42 -22.30 3.22
C PHE A 248 -9.13 -22.93 2.65
N ARG A 249 -9.19 -23.60 1.48
CA ARG A 249 -7.99 -24.24 0.90
C ARG A 249 -7.01 -23.19 0.38
N GLN A 250 -7.51 -22.05 -0.11
CA GLN A 250 -6.66 -20.95 -0.51
C GLN A 250 -5.93 -20.36 0.71
N ILE A 251 -6.66 -20.09 1.81
CA ILE A 251 -6.09 -19.61 3.06
C ILE A 251 -4.99 -20.56 3.55
N SER A 252 -5.27 -21.86 3.62
CA SER A 252 -4.28 -22.86 4.02
C SER A 252 -3.12 -23.04 3.02
N SER A 253 -3.26 -22.62 1.75
CA SER A 253 -2.20 -22.79 0.73
C SER A 253 -1.16 -21.67 0.77
N TYR A 254 -1.59 -20.41 0.89
CA TYR A 254 -0.80 -19.37 1.58
C TYR A 254 -0.61 -19.85 3.03
N ILE A 255 0.03 -19.24 4.00
CA ILE A 255 0.38 -19.96 5.27
C ILE A 255 1.29 -21.20 5.05
N ASN A 256 0.83 -22.33 4.46
CA ASN A 256 1.65 -23.51 4.11
C ASN A 256 2.84 -23.16 3.22
N ASN A 257 2.66 -22.28 2.22
CA ASN A 257 3.76 -21.79 1.40
C ASN A 257 4.74 -20.88 2.16
N GLY A 258 4.39 -20.46 3.37
CA GLY A 258 5.15 -19.56 4.24
C GLY A 258 4.55 -18.16 4.30
N ALA A 259 4.41 -17.65 5.53
CA ALA A 259 4.06 -16.27 5.86
C ALA A 259 4.74 -15.90 7.17
N GLY A 260 5.28 -14.68 7.28
CA GLY A 260 5.81 -14.13 8.52
C GLY A 260 4.73 -13.50 9.39
N ILE A 261 3.71 -12.91 8.76
CA ILE A 261 2.52 -12.37 9.42
C ILE A 261 1.28 -12.81 8.63
N VAL A 262 0.21 -13.14 9.37
CA VAL A 262 -1.13 -13.36 8.80
C VAL A 262 -2.12 -12.47 9.53
N VAL A 263 -2.86 -11.66 8.79
CA VAL A 263 -3.96 -10.83 9.32
C VAL A 263 -5.26 -11.41 8.79
N MET A 264 -6.24 -11.56 9.69
CA MET A 264 -7.55 -12.10 9.36
C MET A 264 -8.64 -11.15 9.89
N GLU A 265 -9.12 -10.24 9.04
CA GLU A 265 -10.17 -9.29 9.39
C GLU A 265 -11.57 -9.80 9.00
N GLY A 266 -12.42 -10.06 9.99
CA GLY A 266 -13.78 -10.56 9.75
C GLY A 266 -14.56 -10.89 11.01
N ALA A 267 -15.52 -11.81 10.89
CA ALA A 267 -16.32 -12.29 12.00
C ALA A 267 -15.71 -13.54 12.65
N GLY A 268 -16.04 -13.76 13.92
CA GLY A 268 -15.48 -14.85 14.70
C GLY A 268 -16.50 -15.60 15.54
N GLY A 269 -16.12 -16.82 15.88
CA GLY A 269 -16.64 -17.58 16.99
C GLY A 269 -15.51 -18.43 17.56
N GLN A 270 -15.67 -18.96 18.77
CA GLN A 270 -14.60 -19.64 19.50
C GLN A 270 -13.80 -20.71 18.70
N HIS A 271 -14.40 -21.32 17.68
CA HIS A 271 -13.77 -22.38 16.87
C HIS A 271 -13.70 -22.09 15.36
N MET A 272 -14.02 -20.86 14.95
CA MET A 272 -14.12 -20.49 13.53
C MET A 272 -13.99 -19.00 13.29
N TRP A 273 -13.37 -18.65 12.19
CA TRP A 273 -13.34 -17.31 11.62
C TRP A 273 -14.07 -17.32 10.27
N ALA A 274 -14.67 -16.20 9.89
CA ALA A 274 -15.39 -16.09 8.62
C ALA A 274 -15.42 -14.67 8.07
N THR A 275 -15.60 -14.54 6.75
CA THR A 275 -15.77 -13.26 6.06
C THR A 275 -16.73 -13.41 4.88
N HIS A 276 -17.12 -12.28 4.26
CA HIS A 276 -17.96 -12.25 3.06
C HIS A 276 -17.26 -11.68 1.84
N GLU A 277 -17.82 -12.00 0.66
CA GLU A 277 -17.70 -11.17 -0.54
C GLU A 277 -18.50 -9.87 -0.35
N HIS A 278 -18.04 -8.80 -0.99
CA HIS A 278 -18.70 -7.51 -0.97
C HIS A 278 -20.19 -7.64 -1.32
N ASP A 279 -21.06 -7.11 -0.45
CA ASP A 279 -22.52 -7.17 -0.57
C ASP A 279 -23.10 -8.57 -0.79
N SER A 280 -22.42 -9.60 -0.26
CA SER A 280 -22.84 -11.00 -0.37
C SER A 280 -23.18 -11.56 1.01
N GLU A 281 -24.33 -12.20 1.15
CA GLU A 281 -24.69 -12.93 2.38
C GLU A 281 -23.94 -14.27 2.52
N LYS A 282 -23.13 -14.65 1.53
CA LYS A 282 -22.43 -15.93 1.51
C LYS A 282 -21.13 -15.88 2.35
N TRP A 283 -21.16 -16.61 3.45
CA TRP A 283 -20.00 -16.79 4.33
C TRP A 283 -18.90 -17.69 3.75
N ILE A 284 -17.66 -17.24 3.87
CA ILE A 284 -16.43 -18.03 3.65
C ILE A 284 -15.84 -18.37 5.02
N TYR A 285 -15.88 -19.64 5.39
CA TYR A 285 -15.46 -20.10 6.71
C TYR A 285 -14.04 -20.66 6.74
N TYR A 286 -13.33 -20.41 7.84
CA TYR A 286 -12.08 -21.06 8.22
C TYR A 286 -12.16 -21.55 9.66
N PHE A 287 -12.00 -22.84 9.89
CA PHE A 287 -12.26 -23.45 11.19
C PHE A 287 -10.98 -23.92 11.88
N SER A 288 -11.04 -24.15 13.18
CA SER A 288 -9.90 -24.65 13.97
C SER A 288 -9.36 -26.01 13.49
N TRP A 289 -10.15 -26.82 12.78
CA TRP A 289 -9.62 -28.05 12.16
C TRP A 289 -8.77 -27.76 10.92
N ASN A 290 -9.03 -26.66 10.18
CA ASN A 290 -8.19 -26.25 9.06
C ASN A 290 -6.78 -25.89 9.55
N ILE A 291 -6.68 -25.20 10.69
CA ILE A 291 -5.42 -24.88 11.35
C ILE A 291 -4.65 -26.16 11.72
N ARG A 292 -5.32 -27.15 12.30
CA ARG A 292 -4.71 -28.44 12.68
C ARG A 292 -4.18 -29.24 11.48
N MET A 293 -4.64 -28.93 10.27
CA MET A 293 -4.20 -29.58 9.02
C MET A 293 -3.08 -28.81 8.31
N LEU A 294 -2.65 -27.65 8.82
CA LEU A 294 -1.52 -26.91 8.28
C LEU A 294 -0.23 -27.74 8.34
N ARG A 295 0.68 -27.43 7.43
CA ARG A 295 1.97 -28.08 7.21
C ARG A 295 3.08 -27.06 6.94
N ASN A 296 2.88 -25.81 7.35
CA ASN A 296 3.87 -24.75 7.22
C ASN A 296 5.05 -24.99 8.17
N ASP A 297 6.24 -24.69 7.70
CA ASP A 297 7.49 -24.71 8.49
C ASP A 297 8.01 -23.30 8.82
N ILE A 298 7.34 -22.27 8.29
CA ILE A 298 7.55 -20.86 8.65
C ILE A 298 6.35 -20.45 9.52
N TYR A 299 6.61 -20.02 10.75
CA TYR A 299 5.59 -19.82 11.77
C TYR A 299 5.20 -18.33 11.86
N PRO A 300 4.04 -17.91 11.33
CA PRO A 300 3.64 -16.51 11.37
C PRO A 300 3.28 -16.02 12.77
N VAL A 301 3.31 -14.70 12.96
CA VAL A 301 2.44 -14.02 13.93
C VAL A 301 1.06 -13.86 13.29
N VAL A 302 0.01 -14.34 13.95
CA VAL A 302 -1.37 -14.28 13.44
C VAL A 302 -2.18 -13.24 14.20
N VAL A 303 -2.77 -12.27 13.52
CA VAL A 303 -3.67 -11.26 14.14
C VAL A 303 -5.07 -11.47 13.58
N THR A 304 -6.07 -11.56 14.46
CA THR A 304 -7.46 -11.85 14.07
C THR A 304 -8.43 -10.83 14.65
N SER A 305 -9.43 -10.43 13.87
CA SER A 305 -10.64 -9.79 14.39
C SER A 305 -11.83 -10.75 14.32
N GLY A 306 -12.75 -10.56 15.25
CA GLY A 306 -13.96 -11.36 15.37
C GLY A 306 -14.21 -11.88 16.80
N ALA A 307 -15.48 -12.13 17.09
CA ALA A 307 -15.93 -12.50 18.42
C ALA A 307 -15.29 -13.80 18.95
N ARG A 308 -14.73 -13.71 20.15
CA ARG A 308 -14.34 -14.82 21.03
C ARG A 308 -13.29 -15.75 20.44
N LEU A 309 -12.55 -15.30 19.42
CA LEU A 309 -11.52 -16.11 18.78
C LEU A 309 -10.37 -16.47 19.74
N ALA A 310 -10.15 -15.64 20.76
CA ALA A 310 -9.20 -15.86 21.84
C ALA A 310 -9.86 -16.26 23.18
N LYS A 311 -11.15 -16.64 23.23
CA LYS A 311 -11.83 -17.03 24.48
C LYS A 311 -11.33 -18.37 25.03
N PHE A 312 -10.28 -18.36 25.85
CA PHE A 312 -9.54 -19.56 26.27
C PHE A 312 -9.99 -20.18 27.61
N ASP A 313 -11.00 -19.63 28.28
CA ASP A 313 -11.55 -20.12 29.56
C ASP A 313 -12.58 -21.25 29.41
N GLU A 314 -12.80 -21.71 28.18
CA GLU A 314 -13.82 -22.69 27.84
C GLU A 314 -13.30 -24.13 27.75
N LYS A 315 -14.21 -25.11 27.65
CA LYS A 315 -13.83 -26.54 27.61
C LYS A 315 -12.98 -26.94 26.41
N ARG A 316 -13.02 -26.22 25.30
CA ARG A 316 -12.26 -26.49 24.07
C ARG A 316 -11.32 -25.33 23.76
N GLU A 317 -10.21 -25.64 23.09
CA GLU A 317 -9.23 -24.65 22.63
C GLU A 317 -9.92 -23.61 21.74
N CYS A 318 -9.63 -22.34 21.99
CA CYS A 318 -10.09 -21.23 21.16
C CYS A 318 -9.29 -21.17 19.85
N PHE A 319 -9.87 -20.50 18.85
CA PHE A 319 -9.33 -20.41 17.50
C PHE A 319 -7.89 -19.91 17.48
N ASN A 320 -7.59 -18.83 18.19
CA ASN A 320 -6.24 -18.26 18.29
C ASN A 320 -5.26 -19.20 19.00
N TRP A 321 -5.64 -19.84 20.12
CA TRP A 321 -4.75 -20.80 20.79
C TRP A 321 -4.45 -22.00 19.89
N VAL A 322 -5.39 -22.47 19.06
CA VAL A 322 -5.15 -23.60 18.15
C VAL A 322 -4.02 -23.33 17.16
N PHE A 323 -3.84 -22.09 16.70
CA PHE A 323 -2.69 -21.71 15.87
C PHE A 323 -1.36 -21.95 16.59
N VAL A 324 -1.29 -21.67 17.89
CA VAL A 324 -0.06 -21.79 18.69
C VAL A 324 0.12 -23.22 19.24
N ALA A 325 -0.96 -23.89 19.63
CA ALA A 325 -0.97 -25.24 20.20
C ALA A 325 -0.68 -26.36 19.19
N SER A 326 -0.99 -26.12 17.91
CA SER A 326 -0.78 -27.10 16.84
C SER A 326 0.72 -27.28 16.53
N ARG A 327 1.09 -28.45 16.01
CA ARG A 327 2.48 -28.75 15.59
C ARG A 327 2.98 -27.77 14.54
N HIS A 328 2.13 -27.44 13.57
CA HIS A 328 2.31 -26.36 12.60
C HIS A 328 1.45 -25.15 13.03
N GLY A 329 1.20 -24.20 12.15
CA GLY A 329 0.45 -22.99 12.47
C GLY A 329 1.37 -21.84 12.87
N ALA A 330 1.02 -21.09 13.91
CA ALA A 330 1.66 -19.81 14.25
C ALA A 330 2.67 -19.92 15.40
N VAL A 331 3.64 -19.01 15.46
CA VAL A 331 4.52 -18.84 16.63
C VAL A 331 3.82 -18.04 17.73
N ALA A 332 2.94 -17.13 17.34
CA ALA A 332 2.11 -16.33 18.21
C ALA A 332 0.78 -16.00 17.52
N SER A 333 -0.27 -15.75 18.30
CA SER A 333 -1.53 -15.24 17.78
C SER A 333 -2.15 -14.20 18.72
N ILE A 334 -2.80 -13.20 18.13
CA ILE A 334 -3.43 -12.08 18.83
C ILE A 334 -4.90 -11.99 18.41
N GLY A 335 -5.82 -11.86 19.36
CA GLY A 335 -7.24 -11.72 19.06
C GLY A 335 -8.08 -11.44 20.29
N SER A 336 -9.40 -11.29 20.10
CA SER A 336 -10.33 -10.91 21.16
C SER A 336 -10.83 -12.09 22.00
N THR A 337 -10.83 -11.92 23.31
CA THR A 337 -11.42 -12.85 24.29
C THR A 337 -12.94 -12.71 24.45
N GLY A 338 -13.50 -11.56 24.04
CA GLY A 338 -14.92 -11.19 24.16
C GLY A 338 -15.63 -11.08 22.81
N LEU A 339 -16.78 -10.41 22.75
CA LEU A 339 -17.54 -10.22 21.50
C LEU A 339 -16.77 -9.43 20.43
N CYS A 340 -15.90 -8.50 20.82
CA CYS A 340 -15.19 -7.60 19.92
C CYS A 340 -16.06 -6.73 18.99
N TRP A 341 -15.61 -5.50 18.80
CA TRP A 341 -16.28 -4.54 17.92
C TRP A 341 -15.27 -3.93 16.95
N THR A 342 -15.64 -3.93 15.67
CA THR A 342 -15.00 -3.16 14.60
C THR A 342 -15.98 -2.06 14.17
N ALA A 343 -15.47 -0.91 13.75
CA ALA A 343 -16.33 0.18 13.29
C ALA A 343 -16.69 0.02 11.80
N HIS A 344 -17.81 0.63 11.42
CA HIS A 344 -18.40 0.57 10.08
C HIS A 344 -17.67 1.44 9.05
N GLY A 345 -17.60 0.98 7.81
CA GLY A 345 -16.95 1.69 6.70
C GLY A 345 -15.54 2.21 7.02
N LYS A 346 -15.25 3.48 6.71
CA LYS A 346 -13.90 4.07 6.94
C LYS A 346 -13.52 4.18 8.41
N ASN A 347 -14.52 4.27 9.29
CA ASN A 347 -14.33 4.43 10.71
C ASN A 347 -13.65 3.21 11.34
N VAL A 348 -13.60 2.06 10.64
CA VAL A 348 -12.83 0.87 11.04
C VAL A 348 -11.36 1.22 11.38
N THR A 349 -10.78 2.21 10.72
CA THR A 349 -9.41 2.65 10.99
C THR A 349 -9.28 3.68 12.12
N GLU A 350 -10.39 4.24 12.60
CA GLU A 350 -10.43 5.32 13.58
C GLU A 350 -10.86 4.83 14.97
N PHE A 351 -11.72 3.81 15.04
CA PHE A 351 -12.31 3.33 16.28
C PHE A 351 -12.09 1.83 16.54
N TYR A 352 -12.24 1.46 17.82
CA TYR A 352 -12.35 0.09 18.32
C TYR A 352 -11.17 -0.82 17.91
N LEU A 353 -11.44 -2.11 17.68
CA LEU A 353 -10.38 -3.09 17.41
C LEU A 353 -9.60 -2.78 16.13
N GLY A 354 -10.26 -2.24 15.10
CA GLY A 354 -9.58 -1.92 13.84
C GLY A 354 -8.50 -0.83 14.00
N ASN A 355 -8.80 0.25 14.74
CA ASN A 355 -7.78 1.24 15.08
C ASN A 355 -6.66 0.66 15.96
N LEU A 356 -7.00 -0.22 16.90
CA LEU A 356 -6.02 -0.90 17.75
C LEU A 356 -5.09 -1.82 16.94
N HIS A 357 -5.61 -2.57 15.96
CA HIS A 357 -4.81 -3.35 15.01
C HIS A 357 -3.89 -2.45 14.17
N LEU A 358 -4.39 -1.33 13.65
CA LEU A 358 -3.58 -0.38 12.89
C LEU A 358 -2.41 0.17 13.72
N ARG A 359 -2.65 0.47 15.01
CA ARG A 359 -1.61 0.88 15.96
C ARG A 359 -0.64 -0.25 16.28
N PHE A 360 -1.14 -1.48 16.44
CA PHE A 360 -0.28 -2.65 16.60
C PHE A 360 0.72 -2.78 15.47
N PHE A 361 0.31 -2.65 14.21
CA PHE A 361 1.24 -2.72 13.08
C PHE A 361 2.16 -1.49 12.96
N ALA A 362 1.74 -0.32 13.44
CA ALA A 362 2.63 0.83 13.55
C ALA A 362 3.74 0.59 14.59
N GLU A 363 3.41 0.00 15.73
CA GLU A 363 4.37 -0.35 16.78
C GLU A 363 5.23 -1.56 16.41
N TYR A 364 4.67 -2.56 15.74
CA TYR A 364 5.36 -3.78 15.28
C TYR A 364 6.61 -3.45 14.44
N ARG A 365 6.58 -2.38 13.66
CA ARG A 365 7.74 -1.95 12.87
C ARG A 365 8.93 -1.49 13.70
N ASN A 366 8.67 -0.91 14.87
CA ASN A 366 9.66 -0.21 15.67
C ASN A 366 10.07 -1.01 16.92
N ALA A 367 9.19 -1.91 17.38
CA ALA A 367 9.42 -2.75 18.54
C ALA A 367 10.40 -3.88 18.23
N THR A 368 11.37 -4.14 19.10
CA THR A 368 12.26 -5.31 18.93
C THR A 368 11.55 -6.63 19.29
N TYR A 369 10.63 -6.58 20.24
CA TYR A 369 9.92 -7.74 20.75
C TYR A 369 8.41 -7.62 20.54
N LEU A 370 7.75 -8.74 20.29
CA LEU A 370 6.31 -8.80 20.02
C LEU A 370 5.47 -8.20 21.15
N GLY A 371 5.87 -8.44 22.39
CA GLY A 371 5.22 -7.90 23.57
C GLY A 371 5.30 -6.37 23.66
N ASP A 372 6.40 -5.75 23.22
CA ASP A 372 6.50 -4.29 23.18
C ASP A 372 5.54 -3.71 22.14
N ALA A 373 5.40 -4.36 20.98
CA ALA A 373 4.43 -3.95 19.96
C ALA A 373 2.99 -4.01 20.50
N TRP A 374 2.63 -5.09 21.18
CA TRP A 374 1.32 -5.26 21.82
C TRP A 374 1.08 -4.21 22.90
N LYS A 375 2.03 -4.03 23.81
CA LYS A 375 1.93 -3.09 24.95
C LYS A 375 1.81 -1.65 24.48
N ASN A 376 2.70 -1.23 23.58
CA ASN A 376 2.71 0.14 23.07
C ASN A 376 1.46 0.44 22.24
N ALA A 377 0.91 -0.54 21.52
CA ALA A 377 -0.31 -0.36 20.76
C ALA A 377 -1.50 -0.06 21.68
N ILE A 378 -1.64 -0.81 22.77
CA ILE A 378 -2.66 -0.57 23.80
C ILE A 378 -2.49 0.82 24.42
N ILE A 379 -1.28 1.18 24.84
CA ILE A 379 -1.00 2.51 25.43
C ILE A 379 -1.34 3.63 24.43
N SER A 380 -0.82 3.53 23.20
CA SER A 380 -1.03 4.49 22.13
C SER A 380 -2.52 4.64 21.79
N TYR A 381 -3.25 3.53 21.80
CA TYR A 381 -4.69 3.50 21.59
C TYR A 381 -5.46 4.19 22.72
N LEU A 382 -5.23 3.76 23.97
CA LEU A 382 -5.91 4.28 25.17
C LEU A 382 -5.69 5.78 25.39
N ARG A 383 -4.53 6.31 24.97
CA ARG A 383 -4.20 7.75 25.05
C ARG A 383 -4.80 8.59 23.93
N SER A 384 -5.32 7.97 22.87
CA SER A 384 -5.72 8.68 21.65
C SER A 384 -7.21 8.99 21.54
N PHE A 385 -8.09 8.24 22.23
CA PHE A 385 -9.54 8.41 22.10
C PHE A 385 -10.10 9.36 23.16
N HIS A 386 -11.17 10.06 22.79
CA HIS A 386 -11.87 10.99 23.68
C HIS A 386 -12.74 10.23 24.69
N ARG A 387 -12.63 10.57 25.98
CA ARG A 387 -13.26 9.80 27.08
C ARG A 387 -14.60 10.37 27.55
N ASP A 388 -15.10 11.40 26.88
CA ASP A 388 -16.29 12.15 27.29
C ASP A 388 -17.60 11.40 26.99
N GLY A 389 -17.59 10.54 25.96
CA GLY A 389 -18.73 9.73 25.56
C GLY A 389 -18.87 8.45 26.40
N VAL A 390 -20.02 8.28 27.06
CA VAL A 390 -20.28 7.10 27.93
C VAL A 390 -20.21 5.78 27.16
N VAL A 391 -20.81 5.73 25.97
CA VAL A 391 -20.87 4.53 25.12
C VAL A 391 -19.54 4.27 24.41
N GLU A 392 -18.97 5.32 23.82
CA GLU A 392 -17.67 5.29 23.15
C GLU A 392 -16.56 4.80 24.10
N LYS A 393 -16.51 5.31 25.34
CA LYS A 393 -15.58 4.84 26.38
C LYS A 393 -15.68 3.33 26.61
N ALA A 394 -16.89 2.76 26.65
CA ALA A 394 -17.06 1.33 26.89
C ALA A 394 -16.47 0.49 25.75
N PHE A 395 -16.78 0.84 24.50
CA PHE A 395 -16.24 0.10 23.34
C PHE A 395 -14.73 0.21 23.24
N HIS A 396 -14.15 1.38 23.53
CA HIS A 396 -12.70 1.53 23.50
C HIS A 396 -12.00 0.76 24.62
N LEU A 397 -12.49 0.84 25.87
CA LEU A 397 -11.94 0.05 26.98
C LEU A 397 -12.03 -1.45 26.67
N LYS A 398 -13.19 -1.92 26.19
CA LYS A 398 -13.39 -3.32 25.81
C LYS A 398 -12.37 -3.78 24.77
N ALA A 399 -12.11 -3.00 23.72
CA ALA A 399 -11.16 -3.35 22.67
C ALA A 399 -9.73 -3.54 23.21
N ALA A 400 -9.30 -2.72 24.19
CA ALA A 400 -8.00 -2.87 24.83
C ALA A 400 -7.96 -4.07 25.79
N GLU A 401 -8.99 -4.23 26.62
CA GLU A 401 -9.07 -5.27 27.65
C GLU A 401 -9.21 -6.68 27.07
N GLU A 402 -9.78 -6.84 25.88
CA GLU A 402 -10.00 -8.16 25.27
C GLU A 402 -8.85 -8.63 24.35
N LEU A 403 -7.85 -7.78 24.06
CA LEU A 403 -6.77 -8.10 23.13
C LEU A 403 -5.72 -9.02 23.77
N GLU A 404 -5.86 -10.32 23.56
CA GLU A 404 -4.99 -11.35 24.13
C GLU A 404 -3.81 -11.68 23.22
N LEU A 405 -2.60 -11.74 23.77
CA LEU A 405 -1.40 -12.26 23.09
C LEU A 405 -1.13 -13.70 23.51
N PHE A 406 -1.43 -14.68 22.64
CA PHE A 406 -0.91 -16.02 22.79
C PHE A 406 0.48 -16.13 22.19
N GLY A 407 1.48 -16.39 23.02
CA GLY A 407 2.86 -16.49 22.59
C GLY A 407 3.80 -15.87 23.59
N ASP A 408 5.06 -15.83 23.20
CA ASP A 408 6.13 -15.29 24.00
C ASP A 408 6.27 -13.78 23.78
N PRO A 409 6.07 -12.94 24.81
CA PRO A 409 6.17 -11.49 24.66
C PRO A 409 7.61 -11.03 24.34
N THR A 410 8.62 -11.87 24.59
CA THR A 410 10.02 -11.62 24.22
C THR A 410 10.41 -12.27 22.89
N LEU A 411 9.44 -12.71 22.09
CA LEU A 411 9.70 -13.15 20.73
C LEU A 411 10.28 -11.96 19.96
N GLN A 412 11.55 -12.07 19.55
CA GLN A 412 12.19 -11.07 18.71
C GLN A 412 11.52 -11.11 17.34
N ILE A 413 10.83 -10.03 16.97
CA ILE A 413 10.07 -10.00 15.72
C ILE A 413 10.99 -9.76 14.53
N TYR A 414 10.62 -10.33 13.40
CA TYR A 414 11.34 -10.11 12.16
C TYR A 414 11.17 -8.65 11.70
N HIS A 415 12.29 -7.97 11.51
CA HIS A 415 12.33 -6.68 10.86
C HIS A 415 12.89 -6.86 9.46
N VAL A 416 12.25 -6.22 8.47
CA VAL A 416 12.86 -6.02 7.17
C VAL A 416 14.05 -5.06 7.38
N THR A 417 15.26 -5.61 7.49
CA THR A 417 16.48 -4.81 7.69
C THR A 417 16.85 -4.08 6.41
N SER A 418 17.63 -3.01 6.46
CA SER A 418 18.08 -2.28 5.26
C SER A 418 18.82 -3.15 4.22
N CYS A 419 19.24 -4.37 4.58
CA CYS A 419 19.78 -5.36 3.66
C CYS A 419 18.69 -6.20 2.94
N ASP A 420 17.52 -6.36 3.57
CA ASP A 420 16.30 -6.96 3.02
C ASP A 420 15.39 -5.90 2.35
N VAL A 421 15.60 -4.62 2.66
CA VAL A 421 15.03 -3.44 2.00
C VAL A 421 15.83 -3.08 0.74
N LYS A 422 15.94 -4.00 -0.22
CA LYS A 422 16.30 -3.60 -1.59
C LYS A 422 15.11 -3.15 -2.42
N ASN A 423 13.91 -3.10 -1.84
CA ASN A 423 12.66 -2.78 -2.56
C ASN A 423 11.67 -1.90 -1.79
N SER A 424 12.01 -1.25 -0.67
CA SER A 424 11.16 -0.17 -0.12
C SER A 424 11.71 1.18 -0.55
N LYS A 425 10.94 1.85 -1.40
CA LYS A 425 11.19 3.20 -1.95
C LYS A 425 11.44 4.21 -0.84
N ARG A 426 12.69 4.70 -0.70
CA ARG A 426 13.02 5.85 0.16
C ARG A 426 12.64 7.17 -0.54
N TYR A 427 12.34 8.20 0.24
CA TYR A 427 12.13 9.56 -0.26
C TYR A 427 13.32 10.44 0.11
N LEU A 428 14.02 10.96 -0.89
CA LEU A 428 15.13 11.91 -0.72
C LEU A 428 14.64 13.29 -1.13
N TYR A 429 14.98 14.33 -0.36
CA TYR A 429 14.51 15.70 -0.62
C TYR A 429 15.65 16.59 -1.12
N VAL A 430 15.42 17.33 -2.19
CA VAL A 430 16.35 18.32 -2.75
C VAL A 430 15.74 19.72 -2.63
N GLY A 431 16.50 20.66 -2.07
CA GLY A 431 16.08 22.04 -1.77
C GLY A 431 15.33 22.20 -0.45
N GLY A 432 14.92 23.42 -0.13
CA GLY A 432 14.21 23.75 1.14
C GLY A 432 15.13 23.88 2.37
N ALA A 433 14.54 24.12 3.55
CA ALA A 433 15.26 24.35 4.81
C ALA A 433 15.22 23.14 5.78
N GLY A 434 14.82 21.96 5.30
CA GLY A 434 14.73 20.75 6.11
C GLY A 434 16.11 20.18 6.45
N GLU A 435 16.25 19.61 7.64
CA GLU A 435 17.46 18.90 8.05
C GLU A 435 17.65 17.64 7.18
N GLY A 436 18.84 17.46 6.60
CA GLY A 436 19.16 16.33 5.74
C GLY A 436 18.78 16.49 4.26
N ASN A 437 18.25 17.65 3.85
CA ASN A 437 17.95 17.91 2.44
C ASN A 437 19.23 18.14 1.62
N TYR A 438 19.23 17.63 0.39
CA TYR A 438 20.29 17.84 -0.59
C TYR A 438 20.20 19.25 -1.21
N SER A 439 21.35 19.83 -1.56
CA SER A 439 21.44 21.13 -2.24
C SER A 439 21.23 21.04 -3.76
N ASP A 440 21.55 19.90 -4.34
CA ASP A 440 21.55 19.62 -5.77
C ASP A 440 20.98 18.21 -6.03
N ILE A 441 20.44 18.02 -7.23
CA ILE A 441 19.71 16.82 -7.63
C ILE A 441 20.69 15.66 -7.79
N GLN A 442 21.88 15.91 -8.36
CA GLN A 442 22.87 14.85 -8.58
C GLN A 442 23.31 14.20 -7.26
N SER A 443 23.56 14.97 -6.20
CA SER A 443 23.94 14.39 -4.90
C SER A 443 22.85 13.47 -4.34
N ALA A 444 21.57 13.81 -4.53
CA ALA A 444 20.47 12.93 -4.16
C ALA A 444 20.41 11.67 -5.04
N VAL A 445 20.68 11.79 -6.34
CA VAL A 445 20.79 10.65 -7.26
C VAL A 445 21.92 9.71 -6.84
N ASP A 446 23.06 10.27 -6.43
CA ASP A 446 24.23 9.51 -6.01
C ASP A 446 23.94 8.68 -4.76
N ASP A 447 23.25 9.25 -3.77
CA ASP A 447 22.85 8.57 -2.52
C ASP A 447 21.62 7.64 -2.67
N ALA A 448 20.76 7.91 -3.65
CA ALA A 448 19.57 7.11 -3.88
C ALA A 448 19.92 5.65 -4.23
N SER A 449 19.08 4.73 -3.78
CA SER A 449 19.09 3.32 -4.15
C SER A 449 18.08 3.08 -5.27
N PRO A 450 18.24 2.03 -6.10
CA PRO A 450 17.24 1.69 -7.10
C PRO A 450 15.84 1.55 -6.48
N GLY A 451 14.83 2.18 -7.08
CA GLY A 451 13.45 2.22 -6.61
C GLY A 451 13.09 3.44 -5.75
N ASP A 452 14.08 4.20 -5.27
CA ASP A 452 13.84 5.41 -4.47
C ASP A 452 13.15 6.54 -5.27
N GLU A 453 12.49 7.45 -4.56
CA GLU A 453 11.97 8.70 -5.11
C GLU A 453 12.70 9.92 -4.57
N ILE A 454 13.16 10.75 -5.50
CA ILE A 454 13.78 12.04 -5.21
C ILE A 454 12.72 13.12 -5.41
N ILE A 455 12.34 13.79 -4.33
CA ILE A 455 11.41 14.91 -4.30
C ILE A 455 12.22 16.21 -4.39
N VAL A 456 12.14 16.88 -5.53
CA VAL A 456 12.83 18.15 -5.78
C VAL A 456 11.84 19.30 -5.55
N LEU A 457 12.07 20.05 -4.48
CA LEU A 457 11.24 21.18 -4.09
C LEU A 457 11.48 22.37 -5.02
N SER A 458 10.56 23.35 -4.98
CA SER A 458 10.64 24.53 -5.83
C SER A 458 11.97 25.28 -5.66
N GLY A 459 12.59 25.60 -6.80
CA GLY A 459 13.94 26.16 -6.87
C GLY A 459 14.46 26.17 -8.30
N VAL A 460 15.63 26.79 -8.50
CA VAL A 460 16.36 26.75 -9.77
C VAL A 460 17.67 26.01 -9.55
N TYR A 461 17.81 24.87 -10.22
CA TYR A 461 18.95 23.96 -10.11
C TYR A 461 19.79 24.08 -11.38
N ASN A 462 21.06 24.49 -11.26
CA ASN A 462 21.96 24.71 -12.39
C ASN A 462 22.99 23.58 -12.41
N GLU A 463 22.61 22.46 -13.00
CA GLU A 463 23.38 21.22 -13.01
C GLU A 463 22.93 20.33 -14.18
N ASN A 464 23.72 19.32 -14.49
CA ASN A 464 23.30 18.23 -15.38
C ASN A 464 23.20 16.96 -14.53
N VAL A 465 22.15 16.18 -14.74
CA VAL A 465 21.81 15.04 -13.87
C VAL A 465 21.91 13.74 -14.66
N THR A 466 22.82 12.87 -14.28
CA THR A 466 23.00 11.54 -14.88
C THR A 466 22.35 10.47 -14.00
N ILE A 467 21.52 9.61 -14.59
CA ILE A 467 20.72 8.60 -13.89
C ILE A 467 21.03 7.22 -14.47
N TRP A 468 21.83 6.44 -13.73
CA TRP A 468 22.25 5.09 -14.11
C TRP A 468 21.64 3.98 -13.25
N LYS A 469 20.66 4.34 -12.42
CA LYS A 469 19.92 3.43 -11.54
C LYS A 469 18.43 3.75 -11.61
N SER A 470 17.58 2.75 -11.38
CA SER A 470 16.13 2.94 -11.51
C SER A 470 15.60 3.90 -10.45
N LEU A 471 15.05 5.05 -10.83
CA LEU A 471 14.58 6.07 -9.88
C LEU A 471 13.27 6.70 -10.30
N THR A 472 12.54 7.25 -9.33
CA THR A 472 11.52 8.28 -9.59
C THR A 472 12.08 9.64 -9.17
N ILE A 473 12.03 10.65 -10.02
CA ILE A 473 12.43 12.01 -9.68
C ILE A 473 11.27 12.95 -9.98
N SER A 474 10.85 13.68 -8.95
CA SER A 474 9.60 14.42 -8.90
C SER A 474 9.83 15.89 -8.56
N GLY A 475 9.63 16.77 -9.54
CA GLY A 475 9.68 18.21 -9.37
C GLY A 475 8.37 18.76 -8.84
N TYR A 476 8.43 19.56 -7.78
CA TYR A 476 7.29 20.30 -7.24
C TYR A 476 7.53 21.80 -7.44
N GLY A 477 7.36 22.26 -8.69
CA GLY A 477 7.69 23.64 -9.08
C GLY A 477 9.20 23.89 -9.21
N ALA A 478 9.98 22.83 -9.44
CA ALA A 478 11.42 22.88 -9.66
C ALA A 478 11.75 23.21 -11.13
N THR A 479 12.75 24.08 -11.33
CA THR A 479 13.33 24.36 -12.64
C THR A 479 14.75 23.82 -12.70
N LEU A 480 15.00 22.86 -13.59
CA LEU A 480 16.34 22.40 -13.94
C LEU A 480 16.86 23.23 -15.12
N LYS A 481 17.95 23.96 -14.92
CA LYS A 481 18.73 24.62 -15.98
C LYS A 481 19.92 23.74 -16.33
N GLY A 482 19.70 22.84 -17.27
CA GLY A 482 20.58 21.75 -17.66
C GLY A 482 19.79 20.62 -18.29
N HIS A 483 20.27 19.38 -18.17
CA HIS A 483 19.61 18.22 -18.77
C HIS A 483 19.62 16.99 -17.86
N PHE A 484 18.74 16.03 -18.18
CA PHE A 484 18.79 14.67 -17.65
C PHE A 484 19.38 13.72 -18.69
N ASP A 485 20.34 12.90 -18.27
CA ASP A 485 20.83 11.74 -19.04
C ASP A 485 20.39 10.45 -18.34
N ILE A 486 19.53 9.66 -18.99
CA ILE A 486 18.88 8.49 -18.39
C ILE A 486 19.38 7.21 -19.07
N SER A 487 20.11 6.39 -18.33
CA SER A 487 20.63 5.08 -18.79
C SER A 487 20.10 3.90 -17.97
N ALA A 488 19.07 4.12 -17.14
CA ALA A 488 18.35 3.08 -16.42
C ALA A 488 16.84 3.37 -16.30
N PRO A 489 15.98 2.34 -16.12
CA PRO A 489 14.52 2.50 -16.10
C PRO A 489 14.06 3.49 -15.02
N SER A 490 13.60 4.68 -15.42
CA SER A 490 13.35 5.78 -14.48
C SER A 490 12.12 6.60 -14.85
N THR A 491 11.55 7.28 -13.87
CA THR A 491 10.45 8.24 -14.04
C THR A 491 10.92 9.65 -13.74
N ILE A 492 10.74 10.59 -14.68
CA ILE A 492 10.94 12.03 -14.47
C ILE A 492 9.61 12.74 -14.60
N LYS A 493 9.17 13.41 -13.52
CA LYS A 493 7.89 14.12 -13.53
C LYS A 493 7.89 15.49 -12.85
N GLY A 494 7.04 16.40 -13.31
CA GLY A 494 6.73 17.67 -12.64
C GLY A 494 7.80 18.78 -12.76
N PHE A 495 8.76 18.65 -13.68
CA PHE A 495 9.82 19.65 -13.86
C PHE A 495 9.50 20.70 -14.91
N ARG A 496 10.05 21.89 -14.73
CA ARG A 496 10.44 22.75 -15.85
C ARG A 496 11.91 22.46 -16.19
N ILE A 497 12.20 22.03 -17.41
CA ILE A 497 13.56 21.67 -17.84
C ILE A 497 13.99 22.63 -18.95
N GLU A 498 15.09 23.33 -18.71
CA GLU A 498 15.68 24.33 -19.60
C GLU A 498 17.07 23.87 -20.05
N GLY A 499 17.12 23.13 -21.16
CA GLY A 499 18.34 22.55 -21.71
C GLY A 499 19.00 23.41 -22.79
N SER A 500 20.32 23.50 -22.79
CA SER A 500 21.08 24.31 -23.77
C SER A 500 21.19 23.65 -25.15
N SER A 501 21.38 22.32 -25.18
CA SER A 501 21.47 21.52 -26.41
C SER A 501 20.27 20.59 -26.51
N TYR A 502 20.07 19.78 -25.47
CA TYR A 502 18.90 18.92 -25.28
C TYR A 502 18.41 19.04 -23.82
N CYS A 503 17.19 18.61 -23.53
CA CYS A 503 16.65 18.64 -22.16
C CYS A 503 16.69 17.27 -21.48
N ILE A 504 16.36 16.21 -22.22
CA ILE A 504 16.37 14.83 -21.72
C ILE A 504 16.97 13.92 -22.80
N SER A 505 17.97 13.12 -22.44
CA SER A 505 18.48 12.01 -23.25
C SER A 505 18.13 10.68 -22.59
N CYS A 506 17.62 9.72 -23.34
CA CYS A 506 17.26 8.39 -22.86
C CYS A 506 17.98 7.31 -23.68
N GLU A 507 18.68 6.43 -22.96
CA GLU A 507 19.34 5.22 -23.46
C GLU A 507 18.95 4.01 -22.59
N SER A 508 17.64 3.87 -22.32
CA SER A 508 17.11 2.80 -21.46
C SER A 508 15.66 2.46 -21.81
N GLU A 509 15.30 1.20 -21.60
CA GLU A 509 13.91 0.76 -21.65
C GLU A 509 13.11 1.25 -20.43
N ASN A 510 11.78 1.25 -20.55
CA ASN A 510 10.82 1.53 -19.47
C ASN A 510 11.00 2.90 -18.80
N VAL A 511 11.36 3.92 -19.57
CA VAL A 511 11.44 5.31 -19.08
C VAL A 511 10.06 5.97 -19.11
N THR A 512 9.70 6.69 -18.06
CA THR A 512 8.46 7.48 -18.00
C THR A 512 8.76 8.96 -17.84
N LEU A 513 8.35 9.77 -18.81
CA LEU A 513 8.51 11.22 -18.80
C LEU A 513 7.12 11.85 -18.73
N LYS A 514 6.76 12.44 -17.59
CA LYS A 514 5.38 12.88 -17.35
C LYS A 514 5.24 14.27 -16.74
N ASP A 515 4.22 15.03 -17.12
CA ASP A 515 3.85 16.29 -16.44
C ASP A 515 5.00 17.33 -16.44
N ASN A 516 5.87 17.33 -17.45
CA ASN A 516 7.01 18.25 -17.55
C ASN A 516 6.75 19.41 -18.53
N THR A 517 7.36 20.57 -18.27
CA THR A 517 7.51 21.67 -19.23
C THR A 517 8.93 21.68 -19.77
N ILE A 518 9.09 21.34 -21.05
CA ILE A 518 10.39 21.12 -21.69
C ILE A 518 10.70 22.30 -22.62
N VAL A 519 11.83 22.97 -22.38
CA VAL A 519 12.24 24.19 -23.09
C VAL A 519 13.70 24.06 -23.52
N GLY A 520 13.97 24.07 -24.82
CA GLY A 520 15.34 23.91 -25.30
C GLY A 520 15.40 23.79 -26.82
N TYR A 521 16.57 23.44 -27.35
CA TYR A 521 16.71 23.18 -28.79
C TYR A 521 16.15 21.79 -29.14
N TYR A 522 16.72 20.73 -28.57
CA TYR A 522 16.12 19.39 -28.52
C TYR A 522 15.38 19.19 -27.19
N GLY A 523 14.15 18.68 -27.24
CA GLY A 523 13.36 18.36 -26.05
C GLY A 523 13.81 17.03 -25.46
N ILE A 524 13.31 15.94 -26.04
CA ILE A 524 13.64 14.57 -25.66
C ILE A 524 14.37 13.90 -26.82
N LEU A 525 15.52 13.29 -26.53
CA LEU A 525 16.23 12.39 -27.42
C LEU A 525 16.12 10.97 -26.85
N MET A 526 15.63 10.01 -27.63
CA MET A 526 15.55 8.61 -27.23
C MET A 526 16.30 7.73 -28.21
N ASN A 527 17.23 6.93 -27.70
CA ASN A 527 17.95 5.95 -28.48
C ASN A 527 17.80 4.57 -27.82
N ASN A 528 17.40 3.55 -28.58
CA ASN A 528 17.21 2.17 -28.08
C ASN A 528 16.36 2.10 -26.79
N SER A 529 15.34 2.94 -26.66
CA SER A 529 14.59 3.14 -25.41
C SER A 529 13.18 2.57 -25.51
N GLU A 530 13.05 1.25 -25.46
CA GLU A 530 11.79 0.54 -25.68
C GLU A 530 10.80 0.66 -24.52
N TYR A 531 9.51 0.40 -24.78
CA TYR A 531 8.43 0.32 -23.77
C TYR A 531 8.24 1.58 -22.89
N SER A 532 8.79 2.71 -23.34
CA SER A 532 8.79 3.97 -22.59
C SER A 532 7.50 4.75 -22.80
N THR A 533 7.20 5.68 -21.89
CA THR A 533 6.00 6.51 -21.93
C THR A 533 6.37 7.99 -21.83
N ILE A 534 5.85 8.80 -22.76
CA ILE A 534 5.90 10.26 -22.75
C ILE A 534 4.46 10.74 -22.63
N SER A 535 4.07 11.29 -21.47
CA SER A 535 2.69 11.78 -21.31
C SER A 535 2.52 13.09 -20.58
N ASP A 536 1.47 13.83 -20.93
CA ASP A 536 1.06 15.04 -20.21
C ASP A 536 2.15 16.13 -20.15
N ASN A 537 3.11 16.14 -21.10
CA ASN A 537 4.17 17.13 -21.16
C ASN A 537 3.81 18.31 -22.09
N THR A 538 4.40 19.47 -21.83
CA THR A 538 4.34 20.66 -22.68
C THR A 538 5.71 20.95 -23.29
N PHE A 539 5.78 21.02 -24.61
CA PHE A 539 7.03 21.25 -25.34
C PHE A 539 7.10 22.67 -25.90
N LYS A 540 8.22 23.35 -25.64
CA LYS A 540 8.59 24.66 -26.20
C LYS A 540 10.03 24.58 -26.72
N CYS A 541 10.23 23.78 -27.76
CA CYS A 541 11.54 23.47 -28.32
C CYS A 541 11.52 23.44 -29.85
N ILE A 542 12.68 23.40 -30.50
CA ILE A 542 12.76 23.28 -31.96
C ILE A 542 12.42 21.85 -32.41
N TYR A 543 12.97 20.86 -31.70
CA TYR A 543 12.67 19.43 -31.89
C TYR A 543 12.04 18.90 -30.61
N ALA A 544 10.78 18.48 -30.64
CA ALA A 544 10.07 18.05 -29.42
C ALA A 544 10.53 16.68 -28.92
N VAL A 545 10.35 15.65 -29.75
CA VAL A 545 10.78 14.29 -29.46
C VAL A 545 11.50 13.75 -30.69
N VAL A 546 12.73 13.28 -30.52
CA VAL A 546 13.50 12.57 -31.55
C VAL A 546 13.80 11.17 -31.03
N MET A 547 13.47 10.15 -31.80
CA MET A 547 13.60 8.75 -31.40
C MET A 547 14.29 7.94 -32.49
N GLU A 548 15.23 7.10 -32.07
CA GLU A 548 15.91 6.12 -32.91
C GLU A 548 15.78 4.73 -32.28
N ASN A 549 15.40 3.73 -33.08
CA ASN A 549 15.34 2.31 -32.69
C ASN A 549 14.60 2.04 -31.36
N SER A 550 13.56 2.81 -31.03
CA SER A 550 12.86 2.79 -29.75
C SER A 550 11.42 2.27 -29.91
N ASN A 551 11.23 0.96 -29.79
CA ASN A 551 9.95 0.31 -30.07
C ASN A 551 8.95 0.41 -28.90
N HIS A 552 7.66 0.24 -29.18
CA HIS A 552 6.59 0.18 -28.16
C HIS A 552 6.44 1.44 -27.29
N VAL A 553 6.91 2.59 -27.78
CA VAL A 553 6.81 3.86 -27.04
C VAL A 553 5.39 4.41 -27.10
N LYS A 554 4.90 4.83 -25.94
CA LYS A 554 3.57 5.43 -25.73
C LYS A 554 3.72 6.94 -25.62
N ILE A 555 3.10 7.70 -26.52
CA ILE A 555 3.14 9.16 -26.53
C ILE A 555 1.71 9.67 -26.38
N ARG A 556 1.34 10.16 -25.19
CA ARG A 556 -0.06 10.50 -24.87
C ARG A 556 -0.30 11.85 -24.23
N ASN A 557 -1.40 12.52 -24.58
CA ASN A 557 -1.85 13.75 -23.93
C ASN A 557 -0.81 14.89 -23.89
N ASN A 558 0.16 14.92 -24.81
CA ASN A 558 1.17 15.98 -24.81
C ASN A 558 0.70 17.21 -25.58
N SER A 559 1.18 18.39 -25.19
CA SER A 559 1.04 19.64 -25.93
C SER A 559 2.35 19.97 -26.65
N ILE A 560 2.38 19.73 -27.97
CA ILE A 560 3.55 19.89 -28.84
C ILE A 560 3.25 21.05 -29.78
N ARG A 561 3.79 22.24 -29.45
CA ARG A 561 3.44 23.49 -30.15
C ARG A 561 4.66 24.29 -30.57
N ASN A 562 4.57 24.93 -31.74
CA ASN A 562 5.59 25.84 -32.29
C ASN A 562 6.97 25.19 -32.49
N ASN A 563 7.00 23.90 -32.85
CA ASN A 563 8.23 23.16 -33.12
C ASN A 563 8.58 23.23 -34.61
N TRP A 564 9.82 22.90 -34.99
CA TRP A 564 10.09 22.49 -36.38
C TRP A 564 9.64 21.06 -36.57
N TYR A 565 10.08 20.18 -35.67
CA TYR A 565 9.67 18.79 -35.61
C TYR A 565 8.94 18.48 -34.31
N GLY A 566 7.74 17.92 -34.42
CA GLY A 566 6.98 17.49 -33.24
C GLY A 566 7.54 16.16 -32.69
N ILE A 567 7.30 15.08 -33.43
CA ILE A 567 7.86 13.76 -33.19
C ILE A 567 8.58 13.32 -34.47
N TRP A 568 9.87 13.10 -34.38
CA TRP A 568 10.68 12.47 -35.42
C TRP A 568 11.12 11.10 -34.92
N SER A 569 10.70 10.06 -35.61
CA SER A 569 11.00 8.68 -35.28
C SER A 569 11.66 7.97 -36.45
N GLU A 570 12.79 7.31 -36.21
CA GLU A 570 13.49 6.44 -37.17
C GLU A 570 13.64 5.03 -36.61
N GLY A 571 13.17 4.02 -37.35
CA GLY A 571 13.29 2.61 -36.96
C GLY A 571 12.48 2.22 -35.71
N CYS A 572 11.49 3.00 -35.31
CA CYS A 572 10.69 2.75 -34.10
C CYS A 572 9.32 2.18 -34.44
N ARG A 573 9.09 0.91 -34.11
CA ARG A 573 7.86 0.17 -34.43
C ARG A 573 6.89 0.11 -33.25
N PHE A 574 5.62 -0.18 -33.55
CA PHE A 574 4.56 -0.38 -32.55
C PHE A 574 4.36 0.84 -31.62
N LEU A 575 4.50 2.05 -32.16
CA LEU A 575 4.25 3.27 -31.40
C LEU A 575 2.75 3.44 -31.11
N ASP A 576 2.41 4.01 -29.96
CA ASP A 576 1.04 4.43 -29.64
C ASP A 576 1.00 5.94 -29.39
N VAL A 577 0.64 6.69 -30.43
CA VAL A 577 0.53 8.14 -30.42
C VAL A 577 -0.95 8.51 -30.25
N GLU A 578 -1.34 8.90 -29.04
CA GLU A 578 -2.75 9.07 -28.68
C GLU A 578 -3.06 10.38 -27.95
N LYS A 579 -4.15 11.07 -28.33
CA LYS A 579 -4.66 12.26 -27.60
C LYS A 579 -3.68 13.43 -27.46
N ASN A 580 -2.68 13.52 -28.33
CA ASN A 580 -1.76 14.65 -28.33
C ASN A 580 -2.35 15.83 -29.11
N ASN A 581 -1.98 17.04 -28.69
CA ASN A 581 -2.30 18.27 -29.39
C ASN A 581 -1.03 18.81 -30.06
N PHE A 582 -1.00 18.70 -31.39
CA PHE A 582 0.07 19.21 -32.21
C PHE A 582 -0.36 20.47 -32.96
N SER A 583 0.37 21.57 -32.77
CA SER A 583 0.04 22.79 -33.53
C SER A 583 1.19 23.72 -33.84
N PHE A 584 1.04 24.46 -34.94
CA PHE A 584 1.99 25.51 -35.35
C PHE A 584 3.40 24.99 -35.65
N SER A 585 3.54 23.70 -36.00
CA SER A 585 4.83 23.14 -36.37
C SER A 585 5.25 23.60 -37.77
N ARG A 586 6.50 24.02 -37.92
CA ARG A 586 7.00 24.64 -39.16
C ARG A 586 7.42 23.62 -40.23
N TRP A 587 7.76 22.39 -39.85
CA TRP A 587 8.13 21.30 -40.74
C TRP A 587 7.27 20.05 -40.43
N TYR A 588 7.84 18.94 -39.98
CA TYR A 588 7.12 17.68 -39.78
C TYR A 588 6.63 17.52 -38.36
N THR A 589 5.31 17.45 -38.19
CA THR A 589 4.71 17.31 -36.87
C THR A 589 4.82 15.90 -36.33
N LEU A 590 4.46 14.91 -37.13
CA LEU A 590 4.68 13.49 -36.84
C LEU A 590 5.33 12.85 -38.07
N TRP A 591 6.62 12.55 -37.97
CA TRP A 591 7.39 11.84 -38.97
C TRP A 591 7.72 10.44 -38.43
N LEU A 592 7.22 9.41 -39.10
CA LEU A 592 7.59 8.02 -38.84
C LEU A 592 8.34 7.48 -40.05
N GLU A 593 9.62 7.19 -39.87
CA GLU A 593 10.45 6.45 -40.83
C GLU A 593 10.70 5.04 -40.31
N ARG A 594 10.39 4.01 -41.12
CA ARG A 594 10.51 2.60 -40.71
C ARG A 594 9.74 2.30 -39.41
N GLY A 595 8.55 2.90 -39.29
CA GLY A 595 7.74 2.97 -38.07
C GLY A 595 6.59 1.97 -38.01
N ASP A 596 6.80 0.74 -38.48
CA ASP A 596 5.76 -0.25 -38.75
C ASP A 596 4.81 -0.53 -37.57
N ASN A 597 3.58 -0.92 -37.90
CA ASN A 597 2.55 -1.38 -36.97
C ASN A 597 2.21 -0.36 -35.85
N SER A 598 2.39 0.92 -36.12
CA SER A 598 2.13 2.00 -35.17
C SER A 598 0.66 2.45 -35.19
N LEU A 599 0.14 2.86 -34.03
CA LEU A 599 -1.22 3.37 -33.83
C LEU A 599 -1.17 4.87 -33.57
N ILE A 600 -1.85 5.64 -34.39
CA ILE A 600 -1.95 7.09 -34.31
C ILE A 600 -3.43 7.44 -34.18
N ARG A 601 -3.89 7.74 -32.96
CA ARG A 601 -5.32 7.91 -32.71
C ARG A 601 -5.73 9.09 -31.85
N CYS A 602 -6.90 9.64 -32.13
CA CYS A 602 -7.51 10.68 -31.28
C CYS A 602 -6.61 11.92 -31.06
N ASN A 603 -5.66 12.21 -31.96
CA ASN A 603 -4.80 13.38 -31.87
C ASN A 603 -5.42 14.56 -32.62
N THR A 604 -5.02 15.78 -32.25
CA THR A 604 -5.32 17.00 -32.99
C THR A 604 -4.06 17.50 -33.69
N PHE A 605 -4.15 17.72 -35.00
CA PHE A 605 -3.12 18.34 -35.83
C PHE A 605 -3.69 19.63 -36.42
N TYR A 606 -3.25 20.78 -35.89
CA TYR A 606 -3.78 22.09 -36.24
C TYR A 606 -2.70 23.07 -36.70
N MET A 607 -2.85 23.68 -37.88
CA MET A 607 -1.93 24.72 -38.38
C MET A 607 -0.46 24.29 -38.40
N ASN A 608 -0.19 23.05 -38.82
CA ASN A 608 1.18 22.59 -39.03
C ASN A 608 1.54 22.55 -40.51
N TRP A 609 2.83 22.50 -40.84
CA TRP A 609 3.25 22.29 -42.23
C TRP A 609 2.93 20.86 -42.70
N TYR A 610 3.55 19.82 -42.13
CA TYR A 610 3.09 18.43 -42.34
C TYR A 610 2.42 17.89 -41.08
N SER A 611 1.20 17.36 -41.20
CA SER A 611 0.49 16.76 -40.07
C SER A 611 1.06 15.39 -39.69
N ILE A 612 0.97 14.41 -40.60
CA ILE A 612 1.41 13.03 -40.42
C ILE A 612 2.15 12.63 -41.69
N PHE A 613 3.38 12.14 -41.53
CA PHE A 613 4.22 11.66 -42.61
C PHE A 613 4.68 10.24 -42.29
N LEU A 614 4.20 9.26 -43.06
CA LEU A 614 4.67 7.88 -43.01
C LEU A 614 5.66 7.66 -44.16
N TYR A 615 6.90 7.30 -43.82
CA TYR A 615 7.96 7.01 -44.78
C TYR A 615 8.48 5.60 -44.53
N HIS A 616 8.43 4.70 -45.52
CA HIS A 616 8.81 3.30 -45.34
C HIS A 616 8.17 2.62 -44.10
N SER A 617 6.90 2.93 -43.81
CA SER A 617 6.21 2.48 -42.60
C SER A 617 4.93 1.71 -42.93
N ASP A 618 4.94 0.41 -42.67
CA ASP A 618 3.88 -0.50 -43.07
C ASP A 618 2.94 -0.87 -41.91
N GLY A 619 1.69 -1.22 -42.23
CA GLY A 619 0.76 -1.79 -41.24
C GLY A 619 0.31 -0.85 -40.12
N CYS A 620 0.53 0.46 -40.24
CA CYS A 620 0.11 1.46 -39.25
C CYS A 620 -1.40 1.73 -39.33
N THR A 621 -1.98 2.20 -38.22
CA THR A 621 -3.37 2.63 -38.14
C THR A 621 -3.46 4.10 -37.71
N ILE A 622 -4.03 4.94 -38.57
CA ILE A 622 -4.34 6.35 -38.29
C ILE A 622 -5.86 6.47 -38.13
N GLU A 623 -6.34 6.68 -36.91
CA GLU A 623 -7.79 6.71 -36.65
C GLU A 623 -8.30 7.81 -35.72
N LYS A 624 -9.49 8.33 -35.99
CA LYS A 624 -10.17 9.28 -35.09
C LYS A 624 -9.38 10.56 -34.80
N ASN A 625 -8.46 10.95 -35.68
CA ASN A 625 -7.69 12.19 -35.52
C ASN A 625 -8.44 13.37 -36.14
N ILE A 626 -8.23 14.56 -35.58
CA ILE A 626 -8.69 15.85 -36.11
C ILE A 626 -7.49 16.49 -36.81
N ILE A 627 -7.55 16.65 -38.13
CA ILE A 627 -6.46 17.13 -38.98
C ILE A 627 -6.93 18.31 -39.80
N VAL A 628 -6.73 19.51 -39.25
CA VAL A 628 -7.40 20.71 -39.74
C VAL A 628 -6.44 21.88 -39.92
N HIS A 629 -6.60 22.63 -41.02
CA HIS A 629 -5.81 23.85 -41.30
C HIS A 629 -4.29 23.63 -41.37
N ASN A 630 -3.82 22.41 -41.68
CA ASN A 630 -2.40 22.18 -41.94
C ASN A 630 -2.08 22.52 -43.41
N GLU A 631 -0.82 22.79 -43.74
CA GLU A 631 -0.39 22.93 -45.13
C GLU A 631 -0.62 21.59 -45.85
N HIS A 632 -0.12 20.50 -45.28
CA HIS A 632 -0.30 19.13 -45.77
C HIS A 632 -1.02 18.27 -44.72
N GLY A 633 -2.10 17.59 -45.14
CA GLY A 633 -2.70 16.49 -44.39
C GLY A 633 -1.82 15.22 -44.46
N PRO A 634 -2.35 14.03 -44.06
CA PRO A 634 -1.56 12.81 -44.03
C PRO A 634 -0.91 12.47 -45.38
N GLN A 635 0.39 12.19 -45.34
CA GLN A 635 1.19 11.72 -46.48
C GLN A 635 1.69 10.30 -46.20
N ILE A 636 1.47 9.41 -47.15
CA ILE A 636 1.89 8.01 -47.10
C ILE A 636 2.86 7.77 -48.25
N ASP A 637 4.15 7.62 -47.92
CA ASP A 637 5.25 7.54 -48.87
C ASP A 637 6.07 6.25 -48.66
N PHE A 638 6.29 5.48 -49.72
CA PHE A 638 6.89 4.14 -49.70
C PHE A 638 6.33 3.21 -48.61
N SER A 639 5.04 3.32 -48.30
CA SER A 639 4.39 2.78 -47.11
C SER A 639 3.10 2.04 -47.49
N SER A 640 2.97 0.79 -47.06
CA SER A 640 1.95 -0.15 -47.54
C SER A 640 1.13 -0.77 -46.40
N ASN A 641 -0.06 -1.24 -46.76
CA ASN A 641 -0.97 -1.95 -45.83
C ASN A 641 -1.38 -1.14 -44.58
N ASN A 642 -1.34 0.18 -44.64
CA ASN A 642 -1.80 1.06 -43.56
C ASN A 642 -3.32 1.25 -43.60
N ILE A 643 -3.92 1.63 -42.47
CA ILE A 643 -5.35 1.91 -42.33
C ILE A 643 -5.54 3.36 -41.89
N LEU A 644 -6.23 4.16 -42.71
CA LEU A 644 -6.71 5.49 -42.35
C LEU A 644 -8.22 5.42 -42.20
N ARG A 645 -8.73 5.57 -40.96
CA ARG A 645 -10.19 5.48 -40.74
C ARG A 645 -10.75 6.46 -39.72
N MET A 646 -11.98 6.90 -39.94
CA MET A 646 -12.69 7.77 -38.99
C MET A 646 -11.93 9.06 -38.64
N ASN A 647 -11.06 9.57 -39.51
CA ASN A 647 -10.38 10.84 -39.29
C ASN A 647 -11.22 12.01 -39.83
N ASP A 648 -11.06 13.17 -39.22
CA ASP A 648 -11.66 14.42 -39.66
C ASP A 648 -10.59 15.31 -40.32
N ILE A 649 -10.57 15.34 -41.65
CA ILE A 649 -9.49 15.94 -42.45
C ILE A 649 -10.05 17.12 -43.25
N ARG A 650 -9.80 18.34 -42.79
CA ARG A 650 -10.46 19.53 -43.36
C ARG A 650 -9.57 20.74 -43.53
N TYR A 651 -9.89 21.57 -44.51
CA TYR A 651 -9.31 22.90 -44.67
C TYR A 651 -7.77 22.92 -44.74
N ASN A 652 -7.15 21.82 -45.17
CA ASN A 652 -5.71 21.78 -45.36
C ASN A 652 -5.35 22.45 -46.69
N GLU A 653 -4.26 23.22 -46.72
CA GLU A 653 -3.92 24.15 -47.81
C GLU A 653 -3.38 23.46 -49.07
N HIS A 654 -3.03 22.17 -48.97
CA HIS A 654 -2.64 21.31 -50.09
C HIS A 654 -3.48 20.02 -50.12
N TYR A 655 -2.85 18.83 -50.15
CA TYR A 655 -3.56 17.56 -50.14
C TYR A 655 -4.14 17.24 -48.75
N GLY A 656 -5.43 16.92 -48.70
CA GLY A 656 -6.07 16.35 -47.52
C GLY A 656 -5.49 14.98 -47.18
N VAL A 657 -5.35 14.10 -48.18
CA VAL A 657 -4.59 12.83 -48.06
C VAL A 657 -3.77 12.62 -49.33
N TYR A 658 -2.49 12.29 -49.18
CA TYR A 658 -1.62 11.92 -50.28
C TYR A 658 -1.05 10.51 -50.10
N VAL A 659 -1.06 9.73 -51.18
CA VAL A 659 -0.41 8.42 -51.25
C VAL A 659 0.44 8.33 -52.51
N ASP A 660 1.72 8.00 -52.35
CA ASP A 660 2.67 7.96 -53.46
C ASP A 660 2.49 6.69 -54.35
N ASN A 661 3.25 6.59 -55.44
CA ASN A 661 3.13 5.52 -56.43
C ASN A 661 3.71 4.15 -56.01
N ALA A 662 4.66 4.13 -55.08
CA ALA A 662 5.27 2.95 -54.48
C ALA A 662 4.45 2.38 -53.31
N SER A 663 3.55 3.19 -52.72
CA SER A 663 2.63 2.77 -51.66
C SER A 663 1.42 1.98 -52.21
N ALA A 664 1.15 0.81 -51.61
CA ALA A 664 0.05 -0.07 -52.04
C ALA A 664 -0.67 -0.77 -50.88
N GLY A 665 -1.91 -1.21 -51.14
CA GLY A 665 -2.69 -1.97 -50.17
C GLY A 665 -3.18 -1.17 -48.97
N ASN A 666 -2.97 0.15 -48.94
CA ASN A 666 -3.50 1.00 -47.88
C ASN A 666 -5.02 1.09 -47.98
N ARG A 667 -5.70 1.15 -46.83
CA ARG A 667 -7.15 1.24 -46.72
C ARG A 667 -7.54 2.60 -46.14
N ILE A 668 -8.16 3.44 -46.96
CA ILE A 668 -8.65 4.75 -46.58
C ILE A 668 -10.18 4.68 -46.54
N GLU A 669 -10.75 4.61 -45.34
CA GLU A 669 -12.17 4.32 -45.15
C GLU A 669 -12.86 5.17 -44.08
N LYS A 670 -14.10 5.59 -44.33
CA LYS A 670 -14.94 6.25 -43.32
C LYS A 670 -14.32 7.54 -42.74
N ASN A 671 -13.50 8.25 -43.51
CA ASN A 671 -12.97 9.56 -43.12
C ASN A 671 -13.90 10.68 -43.61
N ASN A 672 -13.86 11.82 -42.93
CA ASN A 672 -14.43 13.07 -43.45
C ASN A 672 -13.31 13.84 -44.16
N ILE A 673 -13.46 14.06 -45.47
CA ILE A 673 -12.48 14.78 -46.29
C ILE A 673 -13.17 16.01 -46.89
N VAL A 674 -12.97 17.16 -46.23
CA VAL A 674 -13.82 18.36 -46.43
C VAL A 674 -12.98 19.58 -46.75
N ASP A 675 -13.26 20.23 -47.89
CA ASP A 675 -12.74 21.55 -48.26
C ASP A 675 -11.22 21.71 -48.09
N ASN A 676 -10.45 20.66 -48.41
CA ASN A 676 -9.01 20.77 -48.59
C ASN A 676 -8.74 21.33 -49.99
N ALA A 677 -7.60 22.02 -50.21
CA ALA A 677 -7.26 22.54 -51.53
C ALA A 677 -7.30 21.44 -52.61
N HIS A 678 -6.83 20.24 -52.24
CA HIS A 678 -7.11 18.99 -52.94
C HIS A 678 -7.51 17.91 -51.93
N ASN A 679 -8.77 17.45 -51.98
CA ASN A 679 -9.29 16.47 -51.02
C ASN A 679 -8.42 15.20 -50.90
N ALA A 680 -8.01 14.60 -52.01
CA ALA A 680 -7.03 13.52 -51.97
C ALA A 680 -6.29 13.37 -53.30
N ARG A 681 -5.10 12.77 -53.24
CA ARG A 681 -4.36 12.26 -54.40
C ARG A 681 -3.74 10.91 -54.04
N ASP A 682 -4.02 9.92 -54.87
CA ASP A 682 -3.51 8.55 -54.76
C ASP A 682 -2.85 8.14 -56.07
N ASP A 683 -1.52 8.11 -56.05
CA ASP A 683 -0.69 7.72 -57.18
C ASP A 683 -0.37 6.22 -57.19
N GLY A 684 -0.73 5.48 -56.13
CA GLY A 684 -0.46 4.07 -55.90
C GLY A 684 -1.67 3.16 -56.15
N LYS A 685 -1.64 1.96 -55.54
CA LYS A 685 -2.71 0.94 -55.66
C LYS A 685 -3.36 0.71 -54.29
N ASN A 686 -4.29 1.59 -53.93
CA ASN A 686 -4.90 1.61 -52.59
C ASN A 686 -6.43 1.47 -52.65
N ILE A 687 -7.04 1.19 -51.50
CA ILE A 687 -8.47 0.91 -51.37
C ILE A 687 -9.14 2.09 -50.68
N TRP A 688 -10.09 2.70 -51.39
CA TRP A 688 -10.93 3.78 -50.86
C TRP A 688 -12.36 3.30 -50.70
N TYR A 689 -12.91 3.48 -49.51
CA TYR A 689 -14.25 2.98 -49.22
C TYR A 689 -15.00 3.83 -48.20
N ASN A 690 -16.15 4.36 -48.62
CA ASN A 690 -17.12 4.97 -47.72
C ASN A 690 -16.57 6.16 -46.95
N ASN A 691 -15.75 6.99 -47.59
CA ASN A 691 -15.36 8.30 -47.07
C ASN A 691 -16.42 9.34 -47.45
N TYR A 692 -16.56 10.37 -46.62
CA TYR A 692 -17.34 11.56 -46.93
C TYR A 692 -16.45 12.57 -47.65
N TRP A 693 -16.98 13.18 -48.71
CA TRP A 693 -16.25 14.12 -49.56
C TRP A 693 -17.10 15.37 -49.81
N SER A 694 -16.58 16.53 -49.41
CA SER A 694 -17.20 17.84 -49.70
C SER A 694 -17.49 18.08 -51.19
N ASP A 695 -16.65 17.56 -52.08
CA ASP A 695 -16.73 17.72 -53.54
C ASP A 695 -17.44 16.55 -54.25
N TYR A 696 -18.11 15.65 -53.52
CA TYR A 696 -18.78 14.51 -54.15
C TYR A 696 -20.05 14.91 -54.91
N ILE A 697 -20.08 14.57 -56.20
CA ILE A 697 -21.19 14.89 -57.11
C ILE A 697 -22.54 14.32 -56.64
N GLY A 698 -22.54 13.21 -55.89
CA GLY A 698 -23.75 12.62 -55.32
C GLY A 698 -24.39 13.47 -54.21
N LEU A 699 -23.66 14.42 -53.61
CA LEU A 699 -24.22 15.43 -52.72
C LEU A 699 -25.01 16.50 -53.48
N LYS A 700 -24.53 16.89 -54.68
CA LYS A 700 -25.20 17.86 -55.55
C LYS A 700 -26.46 17.27 -56.20
N TYR A 701 -26.41 16.00 -56.62
CA TYR A 701 -27.51 15.31 -57.27
C TYR A 701 -27.92 14.07 -56.46
N ARG A 702 -28.99 14.22 -55.65
CA ARG A 702 -29.46 13.18 -54.72
C ARG A 702 -29.61 11.79 -55.33
N ILE A 703 -30.06 11.68 -56.58
CA ILE A 703 -30.19 10.38 -57.26
C ILE A 703 -28.84 9.68 -57.46
N LEU A 704 -27.78 10.42 -57.78
CA LEU A 704 -26.43 9.87 -57.94
C LEU A 704 -25.85 9.42 -56.60
N GLY A 705 -26.22 10.11 -55.51
CA GLY A 705 -25.89 9.69 -54.14
C GLY A 705 -26.65 8.43 -53.70
N ILE A 706 -27.94 8.30 -54.04
CA ILE A 706 -28.74 7.09 -53.78
C ILE A 706 -28.16 5.89 -54.53
N LEU A 707 -27.75 6.09 -55.78
CA LEU A 707 -27.12 5.07 -56.62
C LEU A 707 -25.65 4.80 -56.25
N ARG A 708 -25.09 5.54 -55.28
CA ARG A 708 -23.70 5.44 -54.81
C ARG A 708 -22.68 5.45 -55.94
N ILE A 709 -22.79 6.41 -56.86
CA ILE A 709 -21.81 6.56 -57.94
C ILE A 709 -20.41 6.75 -57.33
N PRO A 710 -19.36 6.04 -57.80
CA PRO A 710 -18.02 6.18 -57.23
C PRO A 710 -17.45 7.59 -57.32
N LYS A 711 -16.65 8.00 -56.33
CA LYS A 711 -15.86 9.24 -56.37
C LYS A 711 -14.50 8.95 -56.98
N HIS A 712 -14.16 9.63 -58.07
CA HIS A 712 -12.81 9.60 -58.65
C HIS A 712 -11.83 10.44 -57.80
N ILE A 713 -10.60 9.93 -57.65
CA ILE A 713 -9.54 10.55 -56.83
C ILE A 713 -8.40 11.02 -57.74
N SER A 714 -7.59 10.11 -58.25
CA SER A 714 -6.55 10.38 -59.25
C SER A 714 -6.18 9.09 -59.98
N LYS A 715 -5.60 9.25 -61.18
CA LYS A 715 -5.32 8.14 -62.12
C LYS A 715 -6.57 7.27 -62.30
N PHE A 716 -6.56 6.04 -61.79
CA PHE A 716 -7.63 5.06 -61.89
C PHE A 716 -8.19 4.63 -60.52
N ASN A 717 -7.96 5.42 -59.46
CA ASN A 717 -8.44 5.13 -58.10
C ASN A 717 -9.82 5.75 -57.85
N PHE A 718 -10.69 4.98 -57.18
CA PHE A 718 -12.07 5.36 -56.88
C PHE A 718 -12.45 5.00 -55.45
N ASP A 719 -13.18 5.88 -54.76
CA ASP A 719 -14.00 5.49 -53.62
C ASP A 719 -15.31 4.90 -54.16
N TRP A 720 -15.46 3.59 -54.02
CA TRP A 720 -16.58 2.83 -54.60
C TRP A 720 -17.90 3.04 -53.86
N CYS A 721 -17.87 3.61 -52.66
CA CYS A 721 -19.07 3.70 -51.84
C CYS A 721 -19.17 5.03 -51.06
N PRO A 722 -19.05 6.21 -51.70
CA PRO A 722 -18.93 7.47 -50.96
C PRO A 722 -20.07 7.70 -49.98
N ALA A 723 -19.73 8.18 -48.78
CA ALA A 723 -20.70 8.48 -47.75
C ALA A 723 -21.50 9.74 -48.11
N THR A 724 -22.80 9.74 -47.80
CA THR A 724 -23.72 10.86 -48.07
C THR A 724 -23.88 11.82 -46.88
N LYS A 725 -23.30 11.46 -45.74
CA LYS A 725 -23.26 12.26 -44.52
C LYS A 725 -21.87 12.12 -43.89
N GLU A 726 -21.47 13.16 -43.20
CA GLU A 726 -20.26 13.15 -42.38
C GLU A 726 -20.39 12.11 -41.26
N PHE A 727 -19.26 11.53 -40.90
CA PHE A 727 -19.11 10.68 -39.73
C PHE A 727 -18.95 11.55 -38.48
N ASP A 728 -19.58 11.14 -37.39
CA ASP A 728 -19.28 11.72 -36.09
C ASP A 728 -17.95 11.16 -35.57
N VAL A 729 -16.94 12.01 -35.55
CA VAL A 729 -15.60 11.67 -35.05
C VAL A 729 -15.48 11.99 -33.54
N MET A 730 -16.57 12.37 -32.86
CA MET A 730 -16.57 12.69 -31.43
C MET A 730 -16.25 11.46 -30.56
N GLY A 731 -14.97 11.30 -30.26
CA GLY A 731 -14.45 10.37 -29.26
C GLY A 731 -13.45 10.98 -28.28
N CYS A 732 -12.97 12.21 -28.49
CA CYS A 732 -11.99 12.89 -27.62
C CYS A 732 -12.13 14.42 -27.72
N GLN A 733 -13.09 15.01 -27.02
CA GLN A 733 -13.06 16.46 -26.78
C GLN A 733 -11.95 16.76 -25.76
N SER A 734 -10.82 17.32 -26.21
CA SER A 734 -10.08 18.29 -25.41
C SER A 734 -10.54 19.67 -25.88
N THR A 735 -11.04 20.48 -24.95
CA THR A 735 -11.39 21.90 -25.14
C THR A 735 -10.35 22.61 -26.02
N LEU A 736 -10.77 23.03 -27.21
CA LEU A 736 -10.05 24.00 -28.04
C LEU A 736 -10.01 25.36 -27.34
#